data_AF-A0A1Q9EKS0-F1
#
_entry.id   AF-A0A1Q9EKS0-F1
#
_cell.length_a   1.000
_cell.length_b   1.000
_cell.length_c   1.000
_cell.angle_alpha   90.00
_cell.angle_beta   90.00
_cell.angle_gamma   90.00
#
_symmetry.space_group_name_H-M   'P 1'
#
loop_
_entity.id
_entity.type
_entity.pdbx_description
1 polymer ?
#
loop_
_entity_poly.entity_id
_entity_poly.type
_entity_poly.pdbx_seq_one_letter_code
_entity_poly.pdbx_strand_id
1 'polypeptide(L)'
;MFNCLNFHPEAMASRLKIPCRLTFWLTAKIASGMVFILVVNHYLAIFFMAIGLQGRQDGVRSWLVAYEVEDTEFWDVYAISLHWSLTQFTPATNNIGPVNSLERLFAICVVLVALALFSSFLSSITNAVTALRAVRLDYETREAQIRQFFNERNLPAALLAQVKAFMRMRSSAIRRVLEKDVKLLAELPDALKKKLHAEMFLSPISALPWMPSILRESTEFLEKVCHGAVDERIARPGIDLFVPDSESEGAIIASSDGLVYTRREIFLRYKQPFVNNSTGVVAIRPGMRLAEVGLWAVWRHRGHLTTETTCPYLFINAADFAEIAQQHGGTTFKYLHIFGLLYVSHVEDTMDKGVLSDLSADEDELQTLGRRAQTFMDLSSKSLGFMLVEFRVYAGSGTYNGRTDLSQILDRAFGGQARVLLLEQLLSKLRSMGMEITLVSSAEGVEEGYGTVLFVATLLALLVALREDWQGAAAPCGAAPELPPQLPRQGPIQAAVFERAQREALALEASGNNALLSLLRSPALRRYLALFDDGSHLQQLSPEELQVRLKQELRSAELVHNFGSTADPRREGNCGLGVTLEPAKGPDAPYLYEGWMLQALHLIPLDVKNNIYTDAMEQHLFGYPPFADPSCPDVPTAAQRPMYSALNMFRASGGNPQCGPISAILSRKYINGSAVAAPIDTGLFAGFCGLDTKETVAFNGVRCLRCEIWSSSSQRVLGTPDILDHLLPVFLHFYNATQEVAGDSYVEYNLARLLTRLLSRKTYAHALHDLGNSLPEQALRLNTLENILGYMEVNPLVTIDYPHGVVMLVGLFEALFGTEDGLRLRKWCLKRGWPLAWAHNPDISSWNCGPATVNCMMPSANFSEGIQAANLRLLDPIVLEALPEGHNLTTEQFFPLSQQAFKAAWAEAATGVPTGLPKPPLPWPPRPRLAEMSRLWSELSQEPSVQQLAVEPVYYQACASADCAGVRILDGKCVCRPL
;
A
#
# COMPACT_ATOMS: atom_id res chain seq x y z
N MET A 1 -4.22 -29.47 -38.31
CA MET A 1 -4.50 -30.68 -37.53
C MET A 1 -4.48 -30.31 -36.06
N PHE A 2 -5.58 -30.66 -35.39
CA PHE A 2 -6.04 -30.36 -34.02
C PHE A 2 -4.99 -30.19 -32.91
N ASN A 3 -5.10 -29.09 -32.15
CA ASN A 3 -5.25 -29.14 -30.68
C ASN A 3 -5.82 -27.82 -30.11
N CYS A 4 -7.12 -27.90 -29.79
CA CYS A 4 -7.90 -27.27 -28.72
C CYS A 4 -7.57 -25.84 -28.22
N LEU A 5 -8.43 -24.90 -28.61
CA LEU A 5 -9.34 -24.16 -27.71
C LEU A 5 -8.90 -24.06 -26.23
N ASN A 6 -8.25 -22.95 -25.86
CA ASN A 6 -8.25 -22.40 -24.50
C ASN A 6 -8.64 -20.91 -24.57
N PHE A 7 -9.89 -20.66 -24.96
CA PHE A 7 -10.57 -19.42 -24.59
C PHE A 7 -10.79 -19.49 -23.08
N HIS A 8 -10.06 -18.72 -22.27
CA HIS A 8 -10.41 -18.49 -20.85
C HIS A 8 -11.57 -17.48 -20.78
N PRO A 9 -12.82 -17.91 -20.52
CA PRO A 9 -13.97 -17.01 -20.41
C PRO A 9 -14.09 -16.40 -19.00
N GLU A 10 -13.09 -16.58 -18.13
CA GLU A 10 -13.20 -16.36 -16.68
C GLU A 10 -12.98 -14.90 -16.27
N ALA A 11 -12.24 -14.11 -17.05
CA ALA A 11 -11.94 -12.72 -16.67
C ALA A 11 -13.14 -11.76 -16.85
N MET A 12 -14.09 -12.10 -17.73
CA MET A 12 -15.29 -11.28 -17.97
C MET A 12 -16.48 -11.69 -17.10
N ALA A 13 -16.49 -12.93 -16.59
CA ALA A 13 -17.54 -13.48 -15.72
C ALA A 13 -17.33 -13.16 -14.22
N SER A 14 -16.19 -12.58 -13.82
CA SER A 14 -15.88 -12.33 -12.40
C SER A 14 -16.50 -11.04 -11.84
N ARG A 15 -16.94 -10.10 -12.70
CA ARG A 15 -17.55 -8.82 -12.27
C ARG A 15 -19.08 -8.83 -12.25
N LEU A 16 -19.70 -9.85 -12.83
CA LEU A 16 -21.13 -10.14 -12.75
C LEU A 16 -21.23 -11.64 -12.54
N LYS A 17 -21.86 -12.11 -11.45
CA LYS A 17 -22.14 -13.54 -11.19
C LYS A 17 -23.14 -14.11 -12.21
N ILE A 18 -22.88 -13.94 -13.50
CA ILE A 18 -23.59 -14.57 -14.59
C ILE A 18 -22.94 -15.95 -14.71
N PRO A 19 -23.66 -17.05 -14.44
CA PRO A 19 -23.08 -18.37 -14.52
C PRO A 19 -22.51 -18.58 -15.92
N CYS A 20 -21.24 -19.00 -16.06
CA CYS A 20 -20.59 -19.24 -17.35
C CYS A 20 -21.45 -20.07 -18.31
N ARG A 21 -22.27 -20.98 -17.76
CA ARG A 21 -23.26 -21.77 -18.50
C ARG A 21 -24.32 -20.93 -19.21
N LEU A 22 -24.80 -19.85 -18.59
CA LEU A 22 -25.79 -18.94 -19.18
C LEU A 22 -25.16 -18.11 -20.31
N THR A 23 -23.97 -17.54 -20.09
CA THR A 23 -23.26 -16.80 -21.14
C THR A 23 -22.96 -17.69 -22.34
N PHE A 24 -22.45 -18.90 -22.09
CA PHE A 24 -22.18 -19.89 -23.12
C PHE A 24 -23.45 -20.31 -23.88
N TRP A 25 -24.56 -20.53 -23.17
CA TRP A 25 -25.83 -20.89 -23.80
C TRP A 25 -26.38 -19.77 -24.69
N LEU A 26 -26.26 -18.51 -24.24
CA LEU A 26 -26.68 -17.34 -25.01
C LEU A 26 -25.82 -17.13 -26.27
N THR A 27 -24.49 -17.30 -26.17
CA THR A 27 -23.60 -17.19 -27.34
C THR A 27 -23.82 -18.33 -28.33
N ALA A 28 -24.00 -19.57 -27.84
CA ALA A 28 -24.31 -20.72 -28.67
C ALA A 28 -25.63 -20.53 -29.44
N LYS A 29 -26.66 -19.96 -28.80
CA LYS A 29 -27.95 -19.66 -29.44
C LYS A 29 -27.84 -18.61 -30.55
N ILE A 30 -27.06 -17.55 -30.34
CA ILE A 30 -26.82 -16.52 -31.36
C ILE A 30 -26.02 -17.10 -32.54
N ALA A 31 -24.97 -17.86 -32.26
CA ALA A 31 -24.15 -18.52 -33.28
C ALA A 31 -24.99 -19.50 -34.12
N SER A 32 -25.86 -20.29 -33.48
CA SER A 32 -26.79 -21.18 -34.17
C SER A 32 -27.75 -20.41 -35.09
N GLY A 33 -28.26 -19.25 -34.67
CA GLY A 33 -29.08 -18.37 -35.50
C GLY A 33 -28.33 -17.81 -36.73
N MET A 34 -27.07 -17.41 -36.56
CA MET A 34 -26.23 -16.94 -37.69
C MET A 34 -25.97 -18.05 -38.71
N VAL A 35 -25.63 -19.26 -38.24
CA VAL A 35 -25.44 -20.42 -39.11
C VAL A 35 -26.72 -20.75 -39.86
N PHE A 36 -27.89 -20.70 -39.21
CA PHE A 36 -29.17 -20.92 -39.85
C PHE A 36 -29.44 -19.91 -40.98
N ILE A 37 -29.18 -18.61 -40.76
CA ILE A 37 -29.34 -17.58 -41.80
C ILE A 37 -28.40 -17.84 -42.99
N LEU A 38 -27.14 -18.23 -42.74
CA LEU A 38 -26.19 -18.54 -43.80
C LEU A 38 -26.62 -19.75 -44.65
N VAL A 39 -27.15 -20.79 -44.00
CA VAL A 39 -27.69 -21.98 -44.69
C VAL A 39 -28.89 -21.61 -45.55
N VAL A 40 -29.82 -20.79 -45.05
CA VAL A 40 -30.96 -20.31 -45.85
C VAL A 40 -30.48 -19.48 -47.05
N ASN A 41 -29.53 -18.56 -46.85
CA ASN A 41 -28.98 -17.75 -47.94
C ASN A 41 -28.25 -18.59 -49.00
N HIS A 42 -27.55 -19.65 -48.59
CA HIS A 42 -26.96 -20.61 -49.52
C HIS A 42 -28.00 -21.22 -50.47
N TYR A 43 -29.14 -21.69 -49.93
CA TYR A 43 -30.21 -22.23 -50.78
C TYR A 43 -30.84 -21.17 -51.67
N LEU A 44 -31.12 -19.97 -51.13
CA LEU A 44 -31.68 -18.87 -51.91
C LEU A 44 -30.77 -18.42 -53.06
N ALA A 45 -29.45 -18.41 -52.83
CA ALA A 45 -28.44 -18.14 -53.85
C ALA A 45 -28.47 -19.19 -54.96
N ILE A 46 -28.53 -20.47 -54.61
CA ILE A 46 -28.62 -21.56 -55.59
C ILE A 46 -29.91 -21.46 -56.40
N PHE A 47 -31.06 -21.16 -55.76
CA PHE A 47 -32.32 -20.98 -56.48
C PHE A 47 -32.29 -19.76 -57.41
N PHE A 48 -31.69 -18.65 -56.98
CA PHE A 48 -31.52 -17.46 -57.82
C PHE A 48 -30.66 -17.74 -59.06
N MET A 49 -29.57 -18.48 -58.87
CA MET A 49 -28.70 -18.96 -59.95
C MET A 49 -29.44 -19.93 -60.89
N ALA A 50 -30.19 -20.89 -60.33
CA ALA A 50 -30.95 -21.86 -61.12
C ALA A 50 -32.03 -21.19 -62.00
N ILE A 51 -32.74 -20.18 -61.47
CA ILE A 51 -33.71 -19.39 -62.24
C ILE A 51 -33.01 -18.63 -63.39
N GLY A 52 -31.83 -18.06 -63.12
CA GLY A 52 -31.03 -17.37 -64.15
C GLY A 52 -30.55 -18.30 -65.27
N LEU A 53 -30.10 -19.51 -64.91
CA LEU A 53 -29.66 -20.56 -65.84
C LEU A 53 -30.82 -21.13 -66.65
N GLN A 54 -31.99 -21.33 -66.03
CA GLN A 54 -33.19 -21.78 -66.72
C GLN A 54 -33.67 -20.74 -67.74
N GLY A 55 -33.68 -19.46 -67.36
CA GLY A 55 -34.00 -18.37 -68.29
C GLY A 55 -33.10 -18.35 -69.53
N ARG A 56 -31.80 -18.64 -69.36
CA ARG A 56 -30.84 -18.80 -70.48
C ARG A 56 -31.24 -19.95 -71.40
N GLN A 57 -31.62 -21.11 -70.84
CA GLN A 57 -32.04 -22.26 -71.64
C GLN A 57 -33.34 -22.01 -72.42
N ASP A 58 -34.27 -21.26 -71.82
CA ASP A 58 -35.55 -20.92 -72.43
C ASP A 58 -35.47 -19.75 -73.44
N GLY A 59 -34.27 -19.18 -73.66
CA GLY A 59 -34.04 -18.05 -74.57
C GLY A 59 -34.59 -16.71 -74.06
N VAL A 60 -34.90 -16.62 -72.77
CA VAL A 60 -35.41 -15.41 -72.12
C VAL A 60 -34.24 -14.65 -71.47
N ARG A 61 -34.19 -13.33 -71.65
CA ARG A 61 -33.16 -12.49 -71.02
C ARG A 61 -33.24 -12.61 -69.49
N SER A 62 -32.20 -13.17 -68.87
CA SER A 62 -32.07 -13.35 -67.42
C SER A 62 -31.06 -12.37 -66.81
N TRP A 63 -30.96 -12.36 -65.47
CA TRP A 63 -29.95 -11.55 -64.77
C TRP A 63 -28.51 -11.92 -65.17
N LEU A 64 -28.23 -13.18 -65.51
CA LEU A 64 -26.91 -13.61 -65.97
C LEU A 64 -26.47 -12.87 -67.24
N VAL A 65 -27.39 -12.77 -68.21
CA VAL A 65 -27.17 -12.08 -69.50
C VAL A 65 -27.10 -10.56 -69.29
N ALA A 66 -28.01 -10.02 -68.48
CA ALA A 66 -28.13 -8.56 -68.31
C ALA A 66 -26.95 -7.90 -67.61
N TYR A 67 -26.25 -8.66 -66.76
CA TYR A 67 -25.06 -8.20 -66.04
C TYR A 67 -23.76 -8.76 -66.62
N GLU A 68 -23.80 -9.40 -67.80
CA GLU A 68 -22.62 -9.93 -68.52
C GLU A 68 -21.79 -10.94 -67.69
N VAL A 69 -22.48 -11.76 -66.88
CA VAL A 69 -21.88 -12.80 -66.01
C VAL A 69 -22.24 -14.22 -66.46
N GLU A 70 -22.69 -14.38 -67.70
CA GLU A 70 -23.15 -15.66 -68.25
C GLU A 70 -22.01 -16.62 -68.61
N ASP A 71 -20.82 -16.08 -68.90
CA ASP A 71 -19.64 -16.84 -69.31
C ASP A 71 -18.52 -16.81 -68.24
N THR A 72 -18.82 -16.37 -67.02
CA THR A 72 -17.89 -16.38 -65.89
C THR A 72 -17.86 -17.76 -65.21
N GLU A 73 -16.84 -17.98 -64.36
CA GLU A 73 -16.72 -19.25 -63.65
C GLU A 73 -17.89 -19.48 -62.68
N PHE A 74 -18.25 -20.75 -62.48
CA PHE A 74 -19.34 -21.14 -61.57
C PHE A 74 -19.22 -20.51 -60.18
N TRP A 75 -17.99 -20.45 -59.63
CA TRP A 75 -17.75 -19.91 -58.30
C TRP A 75 -18.01 -18.41 -58.22
N ASP A 76 -17.73 -17.66 -59.29
CA ASP A 76 -18.01 -16.23 -59.36
C ASP A 76 -19.52 -15.99 -59.43
N VAL A 77 -20.23 -16.76 -60.27
CA VAL A 77 -21.70 -16.70 -60.36
C VAL A 77 -22.35 -17.07 -59.04
N TYR A 78 -21.82 -18.09 -58.34
CA TYR A 78 -22.30 -18.49 -57.02
C TYR A 78 -22.03 -17.42 -55.96
N ALA A 79 -20.82 -16.83 -55.92
CA ALA A 79 -20.47 -15.77 -54.97
C ALA A 79 -21.35 -14.52 -55.17
N ILE A 80 -21.60 -14.16 -56.42
CA ILE A 80 -22.53 -13.11 -56.82
C ILE A 80 -23.96 -13.41 -56.36
N SER A 81 -24.43 -14.64 -56.57
CA SER A 81 -25.77 -15.07 -56.17
C SER A 81 -25.92 -15.09 -54.64
N LEU A 82 -24.87 -15.49 -53.92
CA LEU A 82 -24.82 -15.48 -52.46
C LEU A 82 -24.82 -14.06 -51.91
N HIS A 83 -24.02 -13.16 -52.49
CA HIS A 83 -24.03 -11.75 -52.15
C HIS A 83 -25.43 -11.14 -52.38
N TRP A 84 -26.05 -11.43 -53.52
CA TRP A 84 -27.44 -11.00 -53.79
C TRP A 84 -28.41 -11.47 -52.72
N SER A 85 -28.38 -12.75 -52.35
CA SER A 85 -29.27 -13.30 -51.32
C SER A 85 -29.05 -12.62 -49.95
N LEU A 86 -27.80 -12.44 -49.53
CA LEU A 86 -27.43 -11.83 -48.24
C LEU A 86 -27.89 -10.37 -48.14
N THR A 87 -27.81 -9.63 -49.25
CA THR A 87 -28.32 -8.24 -49.32
C THR A 87 -29.84 -8.13 -49.24
N GLN A 88 -30.60 -9.23 -49.34
CA GLN A 88 -32.04 -9.20 -49.09
C GLN A 88 -32.37 -9.27 -47.58
N PHE A 89 -31.45 -9.78 -46.75
CA PHE A 89 -31.61 -9.92 -45.30
C PHE A 89 -31.09 -8.71 -44.51
N THR A 90 -30.33 -7.82 -45.16
CA THR A 90 -29.73 -6.63 -44.54
C THR A 90 -29.87 -5.43 -45.48
N PRO A 91 -29.91 -4.17 -45.00
CA PRO A 91 -29.94 -3.00 -45.86
C PRO A 91 -28.56 -2.74 -46.51
N ALA A 92 -28.12 -3.65 -47.36
CA ALA A 92 -26.88 -3.57 -48.12
C ALA A 92 -27.18 -3.30 -49.59
N THR A 93 -26.37 -2.46 -50.22
CA THR A 93 -26.53 -2.15 -51.65
C THR A 93 -26.05 -3.31 -52.49
N ASN A 94 -26.84 -3.70 -53.48
CA ASN A 94 -26.45 -4.66 -54.51
C ASN A 94 -26.70 -4.09 -55.90
N ASN A 95 -25.75 -4.28 -56.80
CA ASN A 95 -25.82 -3.85 -58.20
C ASN A 95 -26.58 -4.83 -59.09
N ILE A 96 -26.89 -6.04 -58.60
CA ILE A 96 -27.57 -7.10 -59.34
C ILE A 96 -29.04 -7.21 -58.92
N GLY A 97 -29.94 -7.36 -59.90
CA GLY A 97 -31.38 -7.41 -59.66
C GLY A 97 -32.14 -8.25 -60.69
N PRO A 98 -33.44 -8.54 -60.42
CA PRO A 98 -34.27 -9.36 -61.30
C PRO A 98 -34.65 -8.59 -62.58
N VAL A 99 -34.56 -9.27 -63.72
CA VAL A 99 -34.78 -8.71 -65.06
C VAL A 99 -36.14 -9.14 -65.61
N ASN A 100 -36.48 -10.42 -65.46
CA ASN A 100 -37.75 -10.99 -65.94
C ASN A 100 -38.80 -11.19 -64.83
N SER A 101 -40.04 -11.52 -65.21
CA SER A 101 -41.16 -11.64 -64.27
C SER A 101 -40.98 -12.76 -63.24
N LEU A 102 -40.35 -13.88 -63.62
CA LEU A 102 -40.12 -15.00 -62.72
C LEU A 102 -39.08 -14.64 -61.64
N GLU A 103 -37.97 -14.02 -62.04
CA GLU A 103 -36.95 -13.50 -61.13
C GLU A 103 -37.53 -12.43 -60.18
N ARG A 104 -38.42 -11.56 -60.69
CA ARG A 104 -39.09 -10.54 -59.87
C ARG A 104 -40.01 -11.16 -58.84
N LEU A 105 -40.80 -12.16 -59.22
CA LEU A 105 -41.67 -12.89 -58.29
C LEU A 105 -40.85 -13.59 -57.19
N PHE A 106 -39.76 -14.25 -57.58
CA PHE A 106 -38.84 -14.87 -56.64
C PHE A 106 -38.21 -13.85 -55.68
N ALA A 107 -37.73 -12.72 -56.19
CA ALA A 107 -37.15 -11.65 -55.37
C ALA A 107 -38.15 -11.10 -54.33
N ILE A 108 -39.43 -10.90 -54.71
CA ILE A 108 -40.49 -10.49 -53.78
C ILE A 108 -40.67 -11.51 -52.65
N CYS A 109 -40.74 -12.81 -52.99
CA CYS A 109 -40.83 -13.88 -51.99
C CYS A 109 -39.62 -13.91 -51.05
N VAL A 110 -38.41 -13.73 -51.60
CA VAL A 110 -37.17 -13.68 -50.81
C VAL A 110 -37.18 -12.53 -49.82
N VAL A 111 -37.58 -11.32 -50.23
CA VAL A 111 -37.65 -10.16 -49.33
C VAL A 111 -38.63 -10.39 -48.18
N LEU A 112 -39.80 -11.02 -48.43
CA LEU A 112 -40.77 -11.34 -47.37
C LEU A 112 -40.22 -12.36 -46.37
N VAL A 113 -39.56 -13.41 -46.86
CA VAL A 113 -38.90 -14.42 -46.01
C VAL A 113 -37.75 -13.80 -45.21
N ALA A 114 -36.94 -12.97 -45.86
CA ALA A 114 -35.82 -12.28 -45.25
C ALA A 114 -36.27 -11.35 -44.11
N LEU A 115 -37.34 -10.57 -44.33
CA LEU A 115 -37.93 -9.71 -43.31
C LEU A 115 -38.37 -10.50 -42.07
N ALA A 116 -39.05 -11.64 -42.26
CA ALA A 116 -39.53 -12.47 -41.15
C ALA A 116 -38.37 -13.12 -40.36
N LEU A 117 -37.40 -13.71 -41.07
CA LEU A 117 -36.26 -14.39 -40.45
C LEU A 117 -35.32 -13.41 -39.73
N PHE A 118 -35.02 -12.27 -40.35
CA PHE A 118 -34.17 -11.24 -39.74
C PHE A 118 -34.82 -10.65 -38.48
N SER A 119 -36.12 -10.36 -38.52
CA SER A 119 -36.86 -9.84 -37.37
C SER A 119 -36.84 -10.81 -36.18
N SER A 120 -37.00 -12.11 -36.44
CA SER A 120 -36.92 -13.17 -35.41
C SER A 120 -35.52 -13.27 -34.81
N PHE A 121 -34.48 -13.23 -35.64
CA PHE A 121 -33.09 -13.26 -35.19
C PHE A 121 -32.76 -12.04 -34.31
N LEU A 122 -33.16 -10.83 -34.73
CA LEU A 122 -32.97 -9.60 -33.98
C LEU A 122 -33.70 -9.62 -32.62
N SER A 123 -34.90 -10.21 -32.58
CA SER A 123 -35.65 -10.42 -31.32
C SER A 123 -34.90 -11.36 -30.36
N SER A 124 -34.31 -12.45 -30.87
CA SER A 124 -33.51 -13.37 -30.04
C SER A 124 -32.29 -12.69 -29.41
N ILE A 125 -31.59 -11.84 -30.16
CA ILE A 125 -30.48 -11.03 -29.62
C ILE A 125 -31.00 -10.09 -28.52
N THR A 126 -32.11 -9.41 -28.78
CA THR A 126 -32.71 -8.48 -27.82
C THR A 126 -33.11 -9.17 -26.51
N ASN A 127 -33.70 -10.36 -26.58
CA ASN A 127 -34.03 -11.18 -25.42
C ASN A 127 -32.80 -11.66 -24.66
N ALA A 128 -31.71 -12.02 -25.35
CA ALA A 128 -30.44 -12.39 -24.73
C ALA A 128 -29.83 -11.21 -23.94
N VAL A 129 -29.82 -10.01 -24.53
CA VAL A 129 -29.37 -8.78 -23.88
C VAL A 129 -30.24 -8.46 -22.66
N THR A 130 -31.56 -8.64 -22.77
CA THR A 130 -32.50 -8.40 -21.67
C THR A 130 -32.29 -9.37 -20.51
N ALA A 131 -32.05 -10.66 -20.79
CA ALA A 131 -31.73 -11.65 -19.77
C ALA A 131 -30.42 -11.34 -19.04
N LEU A 132 -29.40 -10.85 -19.74
CA LEU A 132 -28.14 -10.40 -19.14
C LEU A 132 -28.34 -9.17 -18.25
N ARG A 133 -29.21 -8.23 -18.67
CA ARG A 133 -29.58 -7.06 -17.85
C ARG A 133 -30.37 -7.45 -16.60
N ALA A 134 -31.24 -8.46 -16.69
CA ALA A 134 -32.03 -8.94 -15.54
C ALA A 134 -31.15 -9.43 -14.37
N VAL A 135 -30.01 -10.07 -14.67
CA VAL A 135 -29.03 -10.49 -13.64
C VAL A 135 -28.39 -9.29 -12.93
N ARG A 136 -28.17 -8.19 -13.66
CA ARG A 136 -27.64 -6.94 -13.10
C ARG A 136 -28.68 -6.18 -12.28
N LEU A 137 -29.94 -6.25 -12.71
CA LEU A 137 -31.09 -5.62 -12.07
C LEU A 137 -31.33 -6.15 -10.65
N ASP A 138 -31.13 -7.43 -10.34
CA ASP A 138 -31.34 -7.94 -8.97
C ASP A 138 -30.38 -7.29 -7.96
N TYR A 139 -29.10 -7.11 -8.32
CA TYR A 139 -28.12 -6.39 -7.49
C TYR A 139 -28.48 -4.90 -7.34
N GLU A 140 -28.81 -4.24 -8.46
CA GLU A 140 -29.21 -2.83 -8.45
C GLU A 140 -30.51 -2.60 -7.66
N THR A 141 -31.45 -3.56 -7.71
CA THR A 141 -32.71 -3.55 -6.95
C THR A 141 -32.44 -3.69 -5.46
N ARG A 142 -31.57 -4.61 -5.02
CA ARG A 142 -31.19 -4.73 -3.60
C ARG A 142 -30.46 -3.49 -3.10
N GLU A 143 -29.58 -2.91 -3.90
CA GLU A 143 -28.90 -1.65 -3.54
C GLU A 143 -29.89 -0.47 -3.51
N ALA A 144 -30.89 -0.45 -4.40
CA ALA A 144 -31.97 0.53 -4.39
C ALA A 144 -32.88 0.38 -3.17
N GLN A 145 -33.25 -0.84 -2.77
CA GLN A 145 -34.02 -1.12 -1.55
C GLN A 145 -33.28 -0.66 -0.29
N ILE A 146 -31.95 -0.85 -0.21
CA ILE A 146 -31.15 -0.35 0.92
C ILE A 146 -31.10 1.18 0.90
N ARG A 147 -30.89 1.81 -0.27
CA ARG A 147 -30.98 3.28 -0.40
C ARG A 147 -32.34 3.81 0.06
N GLN A 148 -33.41 3.18 -0.37
CA GLN A 148 -34.78 3.54 0.00
C GLN A 148 -35.00 3.40 1.51
N PHE A 149 -34.60 2.27 2.12
CA PHE A 149 -34.68 2.04 3.56
C PHE A 149 -33.95 3.12 4.38
N PHE A 150 -32.77 3.54 3.91
CA PHE A 150 -31.97 4.58 4.57
C PHE A 150 -32.61 5.96 4.43
N ASN A 151 -33.13 6.28 3.23
CA ASN A 151 -33.83 7.54 2.98
C ASN A 151 -35.15 7.64 3.78
N GLU A 152 -35.95 6.58 3.82
CA GLU A 152 -37.23 6.55 4.56
C GLU A 152 -37.05 6.73 6.07
N ARG A 153 -35.89 6.35 6.62
CA ARG A 153 -35.56 6.50 8.05
C ARG A 153 -34.59 7.63 8.37
N ASN A 154 -34.24 8.48 7.40
CA ASN A 154 -33.25 9.55 7.55
C ASN A 154 -31.93 9.07 8.19
N LEU A 155 -31.47 7.89 7.79
CA LEU A 155 -30.21 7.32 8.30
C LEU A 155 -29.01 7.96 7.59
N PRO A 156 -27.87 8.17 8.29
CA PRO A 156 -26.71 8.86 7.71
C PRO A 156 -26.17 8.17 6.45
N ALA A 157 -25.86 8.97 5.42
CA ALA A 157 -25.28 8.48 4.16
C ALA A 157 -23.91 7.80 4.36
N ALA A 158 -23.17 8.17 5.41
CA ALA A 158 -21.94 7.50 5.83
C ALA A 158 -22.18 6.04 6.22
N LEU A 159 -23.24 5.76 7.00
CA LEU A 159 -23.63 4.39 7.36
C LEU A 159 -24.08 3.60 6.13
N LEU A 160 -24.78 4.24 5.18
CA LEU A 160 -25.14 3.63 3.90
C LEU A 160 -23.89 3.22 3.09
N ALA A 161 -22.86 4.08 3.07
CA ALA A 161 -21.62 3.80 2.37
C ALA A 161 -20.85 2.63 3.01
N GLN A 162 -20.82 2.55 4.35
CA GLN A 162 -20.23 1.42 5.07
C GLN A 162 -20.99 0.12 4.83
N VAL A 163 -22.32 0.13 4.90
CA VAL A 163 -23.18 -1.03 4.61
C VAL A 163 -22.98 -1.49 3.16
N LYS A 164 -22.87 -0.56 2.21
CA LYS A 164 -22.58 -0.88 0.80
C LYS A 164 -21.16 -1.43 0.59
N ALA A 165 -20.16 -0.89 1.27
CA ALA A 165 -18.78 -1.38 1.20
C ALA A 165 -18.67 -2.81 1.75
N PHE A 166 -19.30 -3.07 2.90
CA PHE A 166 -19.41 -4.39 3.48
C PHE A 166 -20.15 -5.38 2.55
N MET A 167 -21.27 -4.97 1.95
CA MET A 167 -22.01 -5.78 0.98
C MET A 167 -21.19 -6.13 -0.26
N ARG A 168 -20.38 -5.19 -0.75
CA ARG A 168 -19.47 -5.39 -1.90
C ARG A 168 -18.36 -6.37 -1.56
N MET A 169 -17.70 -6.23 -0.40
CA MET A 169 -16.70 -7.20 0.08
C MET A 169 -17.29 -8.60 0.29
N ARG A 170 -18.52 -8.69 0.82
CA ARG A 170 -19.23 -9.97 1.02
C ARG A 170 -19.56 -10.68 -0.30
N SER A 171 -19.65 -9.95 -1.41
CA SER A 171 -20.06 -10.51 -2.70
C SER A 171 -18.95 -11.27 -3.44
N SER A 172 -17.68 -11.02 -3.11
CA SER A 172 -16.50 -11.49 -3.85
C SER A 172 -15.76 -12.71 -3.26
N ALA A 173 -16.08 -13.16 -2.04
CA ALA A 173 -15.45 -14.33 -1.43
C ALA A 173 -16.11 -15.65 -1.85
N ILE A 174 -15.31 -16.71 -2.04
CA ILE A 174 -15.78 -18.08 -2.27
C ILE A 174 -16.62 -18.51 -1.07
N ARG A 175 -17.90 -18.79 -1.30
CA ARG A 175 -18.89 -19.02 -0.24
C ARG A 175 -18.88 -20.51 0.15
N ARG A 176 -18.17 -20.89 1.22
CA ARG A 176 -18.53 -22.13 1.93
C ARG A 176 -19.93 -21.92 2.46
N VAL A 177 -20.84 -22.81 2.08
CA VAL A 177 -22.26 -22.69 2.41
C VAL A 177 -22.43 -23.19 3.84
N LEU A 178 -22.79 -22.29 4.75
CA LEU A 178 -23.16 -22.66 6.12
C LEU A 178 -24.59 -23.20 6.13
N GLU A 179 -24.95 -24.01 7.13
CA GLU A 179 -26.32 -24.52 7.29
C GLU A 179 -27.35 -23.37 7.26
N LYS A 180 -27.07 -22.27 7.97
CA LYS A 180 -27.90 -21.06 8.00
C LYS A 180 -28.09 -20.36 6.64
N ASP A 181 -27.22 -20.62 5.68
CA ASP A 181 -27.35 -20.08 4.31
C ASP A 181 -28.30 -20.92 3.43
N VAL A 182 -28.69 -22.13 3.86
CA VAL A 182 -29.57 -23.04 3.13
C VAL A 182 -30.98 -23.00 3.71
N LYS A 183 -31.86 -22.21 3.07
CA LYS A 183 -33.25 -22.02 3.52
C LYS A 183 -34.01 -23.34 3.73
N LEU A 184 -33.78 -24.34 2.88
CA LEU A 184 -34.41 -25.65 2.97
C LEU A 184 -34.02 -26.43 4.24
N LEU A 185 -32.81 -26.23 4.78
CA LEU A 185 -32.38 -26.91 6.01
C LEU A 185 -33.08 -26.31 7.24
N ALA A 186 -33.44 -25.03 7.21
CA ALA A 186 -34.20 -24.39 8.28
C ALA A 186 -35.61 -24.99 8.42
N GLU A 187 -36.19 -25.51 7.33
CA GLU A 187 -37.51 -26.15 7.29
C GLU A 187 -37.47 -27.61 7.78
N LEU A 188 -36.29 -28.18 8.04
CA LEU A 188 -36.19 -29.54 8.55
C LEU A 188 -36.84 -29.67 9.94
N PRO A 189 -37.60 -30.76 10.18
CA PRO A 189 -38.04 -31.14 11.52
C PRO A 189 -36.87 -31.23 12.50
N ASP A 190 -37.12 -30.81 13.74
CA ASP A 190 -36.11 -30.72 14.80
C ASP A 190 -35.38 -32.05 15.07
N ALA A 191 -36.11 -33.17 14.95
CA ALA A 191 -35.54 -34.51 15.07
C ALA A 191 -34.52 -34.85 13.97
N LEU A 192 -34.70 -34.32 12.75
CA LEU A 192 -33.73 -34.51 11.66
C LEU A 192 -32.54 -33.55 11.80
N LYS A 193 -32.75 -32.32 12.30
CA LYS A 193 -31.66 -31.39 12.63
C LYS A 193 -30.75 -31.93 13.72
N LYS A 194 -31.30 -32.52 14.78
CA LYS A 194 -30.52 -33.18 15.84
C LYS A 194 -29.60 -34.26 15.28
N LYS A 195 -30.11 -35.12 14.39
CA LYS A 195 -29.31 -36.14 13.70
C LYS A 195 -28.23 -35.52 12.82
N LEU A 196 -28.58 -34.48 12.05
CA LEU A 196 -27.63 -33.76 11.21
C LEU A 196 -26.49 -33.15 12.04
N HIS A 197 -26.82 -32.47 13.14
CA HIS A 197 -25.83 -31.84 14.02
C HIS A 197 -24.96 -32.90 14.72
N ALA A 198 -25.54 -34.03 15.13
CA ALA A 198 -24.77 -35.15 15.68
C ALA A 198 -23.74 -35.66 14.65
N GLU A 199 -24.15 -35.92 13.41
CA GLU A 199 -23.21 -36.35 12.34
C GLU A 199 -22.12 -35.30 12.05
N MET A 200 -22.44 -34.00 12.16
CA MET A 200 -21.50 -32.92 11.91
C MET A 200 -20.49 -32.68 13.05
N PHE A 201 -20.93 -32.80 14.30
CA PHE A 201 -20.18 -32.27 15.45
C PHE A 201 -19.76 -33.32 16.47
N LEU A 202 -20.35 -34.51 16.47
CA LEU A 202 -20.11 -35.52 17.52
C LEU A 202 -18.65 -35.98 17.55
N SER A 203 -18.01 -36.19 16.40
CA SER A 203 -16.61 -36.63 16.34
C SER A 203 -15.64 -35.60 16.93
N PRO A 204 -15.67 -34.32 16.54
CA PRO A 204 -14.85 -33.28 17.18
C PRO A 204 -15.10 -33.10 18.68
N ILE A 205 -16.37 -33.18 19.12
CA ILE A 205 -16.74 -32.94 20.53
C ILE A 205 -16.33 -34.13 21.41
N SER A 206 -16.58 -35.36 20.97
CA SER A 206 -16.19 -36.56 21.73
C SER A 206 -14.67 -36.75 21.85
N ALA A 207 -13.89 -36.09 20.98
CA ALA A 207 -12.43 -36.08 20.98
C ALA A 207 -11.81 -35.06 21.96
N LEU A 208 -12.60 -34.29 22.72
CA LEU A 208 -12.04 -33.35 23.70
C LEU A 208 -11.26 -34.11 24.81
N PRO A 209 -10.04 -33.67 25.17
CA PRO A 209 -9.17 -34.39 26.11
C PRO A 209 -9.75 -34.61 27.50
N TRP A 210 -10.57 -33.68 27.98
CA TRP A 210 -11.21 -33.78 29.28
C TRP A 210 -12.47 -34.65 29.26
N MET A 211 -12.90 -35.17 28.09
CA MET A 211 -14.10 -35.98 27.96
C MET A 211 -13.80 -37.45 28.39
N PRO A 212 -14.23 -37.90 29.58
CA PRO A 212 -14.02 -39.27 30.05
C PRO A 212 -14.97 -40.23 29.33
N SER A 213 -14.74 -41.54 29.47
CA SER A 213 -15.62 -42.58 28.91
C SER A 213 -17.08 -42.40 29.30
N ILE A 214 -17.37 -42.00 30.55
CA ILE A 214 -18.74 -41.77 31.04
C ILE A 214 -19.50 -40.67 30.28
N LEU A 215 -18.80 -39.63 29.80
CA LEU A 215 -19.41 -38.59 28.96
C LEU A 215 -19.49 -39.03 27.49
N ARG A 216 -18.51 -39.80 27.01
CA ARG A 216 -18.51 -40.38 25.66
C ARG A 216 -19.65 -41.39 25.45
N GLU A 217 -20.08 -42.05 26.53
CA GLU A 217 -21.18 -43.02 26.53
C GLU A 217 -22.56 -42.37 26.71
N SER A 218 -22.63 -41.09 27.12
CA SER A 218 -23.90 -40.36 27.25
C SER A 218 -24.34 -39.76 25.90
N THR A 219 -24.94 -40.59 25.05
CA THR A 219 -25.40 -40.17 23.71
C THR A 219 -26.42 -39.03 23.80
N GLU A 220 -27.33 -39.07 24.79
CA GLU A 220 -28.34 -38.01 24.97
C GLU A 220 -27.70 -36.65 25.32
N PHE A 221 -26.67 -36.65 26.16
CA PHE A 221 -25.95 -35.41 26.50
C PHE A 221 -25.21 -34.87 25.28
N LEU A 222 -24.47 -35.73 24.57
CA LEU A 222 -23.67 -35.31 23.42
C LEU A 222 -24.54 -34.81 22.25
N GLU A 223 -25.67 -35.46 21.97
CA GLU A 223 -26.62 -34.98 20.96
C GLU A 223 -27.20 -33.61 21.33
N LYS A 224 -27.53 -33.39 22.61
CA LYS A 224 -27.99 -32.09 23.10
C LYS A 224 -26.92 -31.01 22.96
N VAL A 225 -25.67 -31.31 23.33
CA VAL A 225 -24.54 -30.38 23.18
C VAL A 225 -24.29 -30.06 21.71
N CYS A 226 -24.21 -31.08 20.84
CA CYS A 226 -24.02 -30.88 19.39
C CYS A 226 -25.15 -30.06 18.78
N HIS A 227 -26.39 -30.26 19.24
CA HIS A 227 -27.54 -29.56 18.68
C HIS A 227 -27.72 -28.14 19.23
N GLY A 228 -27.47 -27.93 20.52
CA GLY A 228 -27.85 -26.71 21.24
C GLY A 228 -26.71 -25.78 21.61
N ALA A 229 -25.46 -26.24 21.64
CA ALA A 229 -24.31 -25.43 22.07
C ALA A 229 -23.18 -25.31 21.03
N VAL A 230 -23.24 -26.06 19.92
CA VAL A 230 -22.17 -26.11 18.92
C VAL A 230 -22.65 -25.55 17.59
N ASP A 231 -21.87 -24.61 17.03
CA ASP A 231 -22.11 -24.03 15.71
C ASP A 231 -20.85 -24.05 14.83
N GLU A 232 -21.02 -24.28 13.52
CA GLU A 232 -19.96 -24.00 12.53
C GLU A 232 -19.98 -22.49 12.17
N ARG A 233 -18.83 -21.83 12.39
CA ARG A 233 -18.61 -20.43 12.06
C ARG A 233 -17.48 -20.29 11.03
N ILE A 234 -17.42 -19.12 10.38
CA ILE A 234 -16.40 -18.80 9.39
C ILE A 234 -15.66 -17.54 9.82
N ALA A 235 -14.37 -17.71 10.09
CA ALA A 235 -13.40 -16.64 10.21
C ALA A 235 -13.16 -16.02 8.83
N ARG A 236 -13.07 -14.69 8.78
CA ARG A 236 -12.87 -13.96 7.53
C ARG A 236 -11.64 -13.08 7.61
N PRO A 237 -10.89 -12.92 6.50
CA PRO A 237 -9.75 -12.01 6.46
C PRO A 237 -10.16 -10.60 6.88
N GLY A 238 -9.36 -10.00 7.76
CA GLY A 238 -9.58 -8.62 8.23
C GLY A 238 -10.69 -8.47 9.28
N ILE A 239 -11.22 -9.58 9.82
CA ILE A 239 -12.11 -9.57 10.99
C ILE A 239 -11.44 -10.39 12.09
N ASP A 240 -11.21 -9.76 13.23
CA ASP A 240 -10.69 -10.43 14.41
C ASP A 240 -11.76 -11.33 15.02
N LEU A 241 -11.38 -12.57 15.36
CA LEU A 241 -12.28 -13.48 16.06
C LEU A 241 -12.41 -13.06 17.53
N PHE A 242 -11.27 -12.69 18.13
CA PHE A 242 -11.21 -12.03 19.42
C PHE A 242 -9.88 -11.26 19.56
N VAL A 243 -9.91 -10.23 20.41
CA VAL A 243 -8.76 -9.39 20.76
C VAL A 243 -8.44 -9.54 22.25
N PRO A 244 -7.22 -9.20 22.72
CA PRO A 244 -6.90 -9.28 24.12
C PRO A 244 -7.86 -8.46 25.00
N ASP A 245 -8.10 -8.95 26.20
CA ASP A 245 -8.94 -8.36 27.24
C ASP A 245 -10.46 -8.32 26.93
N SER A 246 -10.89 -8.76 25.75
CA SER A 246 -12.31 -9.01 25.46
C SER A 246 -12.83 -10.24 26.20
N GLU A 247 -14.09 -10.19 26.62
CA GLU A 247 -14.74 -11.30 27.33
C GLU A 247 -15.07 -12.45 26.38
N SER A 248 -14.79 -13.68 26.81
CA SER A 248 -15.00 -14.88 26.01
C SER A 248 -16.44 -15.38 26.14
N GLU A 249 -17.09 -15.59 24.99
CA GLU A 249 -18.43 -16.20 24.91
C GLU A 249 -18.39 -17.74 24.96
N GLY A 250 -17.20 -18.34 24.84
CA GLY A 250 -17.05 -19.79 24.72
C GLY A 250 -15.74 -20.24 24.08
N ALA A 251 -15.68 -21.52 23.72
CA ALA A 251 -14.47 -22.19 23.22
C ALA A 251 -14.46 -22.36 21.69
N ILE A 252 -13.25 -22.42 21.12
CA ILE A 252 -13.04 -22.59 19.67
C ILE A 252 -12.27 -23.88 19.39
N ILE A 253 -12.72 -24.64 18.38
CA ILE A 253 -11.99 -25.75 17.78
C ILE A 253 -11.69 -25.41 16.32
N ALA A 254 -10.42 -25.32 15.97
CA ALA A 254 -10.00 -25.02 14.59
C ALA A 254 -10.33 -26.19 13.66
N SER A 255 -10.99 -25.90 12.52
CA SER A 255 -11.35 -26.93 11.53
C SER A 255 -10.46 -26.94 10.28
N SER A 256 -9.70 -25.87 10.05
CA SER A 256 -8.75 -25.74 8.94
C SER A 256 -7.51 -24.97 9.36
N ASP A 257 -6.44 -25.07 8.57
CA ASP A 257 -5.29 -24.18 8.70
C ASP A 257 -5.69 -22.73 8.35
N GLY A 258 -4.89 -21.76 8.82
CA GLY A 258 -5.00 -20.35 8.45
C GLY A 258 -5.47 -19.42 9.57
N LEU A 259 -5.79 -19.95 10.76
CA LEU A 259 -5.95 -19.16 11.98
C LEU A 259 -4.57 -18.86 12.59
N VAL A 260 -4.38 -17.64 13.04
CA VAL A 260 -3.12 -17.18 13.66
C VAL A 260 -3.43 -16.58 15.02
N TYR A 261 -2.84 -17.18 16.07
CA TYR A 261 -2.93 -16.69 17.43
C TYR A 261 -1.66 -15.93 17.80
N THR A 262 -1.82 -14.70 18.29
CA THR A 262 -0.72 -13.86 18.77
C THR A 262 -0.91 -13.60 20.26
N ARG A 263 0.05 -14.02 21.10
CA ARG A 263 0.00 -13.77 22.56
C ARG A 263 -0.11 -12.27 22.84
N ARG A 264 -0.84 -11.87 23.89
CA ARG A 264 -1.08 -10.47 24.26
C ARG A 264 0.19 -9.64 24.32
N GLU A 265 1.26 -10.13 24.94
CA GLU A 265 2.55 -9.42 25.01
C GLU A 265 3.10 -9.07 23.63
N ILE A 266 3.01 -10.00 22.67
CA ILE A 266 3.48 -9.82 21.30
C ILE A 266 2.50 -8.97 20.50
N PHE A 267 1.20 -9.18 20.67
CA PHE A 267 0.16 -8.41 20.00
C PHE A 267 0.22 -6.93 20.42
N LEU A 268 0.38 -6.66 21.72
CA LEU A 268 0.55 -5.32 22.27
C LEU A 268 1.89 -4.70 21.86
N ARG A 269 2.96 -5.51 21.75
CA ARG A 269 4.30 -5.03 21.37
C ARG A 269 4.46 -4.78 19.86
N TYR A 270 3.76 -5.52 18.99
CA TYR A 270 4.01 -5.48 17.54
C TYR A 270 2.81 -5.04 16.69
N LYS A 271 1.58 -4.97 17.23
CA LYS A 271 0.30 -4.52 16.57
C LYS A 271 0.01 -5.07 15.16
N GLN A 272 0.84 -5.98 14.63
CA GLN A 272 0.72 -6.74 13.39
C GLN A 272 1.31 -8.14 13.64
N PRO A 273 0.70 -9.23 13.12
CA PRO A 273 1.18 -10.59 13.34
C PRO A 273 2.50 -10.81 12.59
N PHE A 274 3.62 -10.75 13.32
CA PHE A 274 4.95 -10.99 12.78
C PHE A 274 5.21 -12.50 12.70
N VAL A 275 4.97 -13.12 11.53
CA VAL A 275 5.31 -14.53 11.29
C VAL A 275 6.80 -14.66 10.97
N ASN A 276 7.64 -14.51 11.98
CA ASN A 276 9.06 -14.91 11.88
C ASN A 276 9.53 -15.32 13.28
N ASN A 277 9.51 -16.64 13.54
CA ASN A 277 10.10 -17.38 14.67
C ASN A 277 10.23 -16.63 16.02
N SER A 278 9.26 -15.79 16.33
CA SER A 278 9.15 -15.06 17.59
C SER A 278 8.31 -15.93 18.52
N THR A 279 8.74 -16.05 19.76
CA THR A 279 8.28 -17.02 20.76
C THR A 279 6.82 -16.86 21.24
N GLY A 280 5.92 -16.29 20.43
CA GLY A 280 4.50 -16.14 20.77
C GLY A 280 3.53 -15.79 19.64
N VAL A 281 3.90 -15.94 18.36
CA VAL A 281 2.92 -16.07 17.25
C VAL A 281 2.80 -17.56 16.94
N VAL A 282 1.58 -18.10 17.04
CA VAL A 282 1.29 -19.52 16.90
C VAL A 282 0.30 -19.72 15.75
N ALA A 283 0.74 -20.44 14.71
CA ALA A 283 -0.15 -20.90 13.65
C ALA A 283 -1.04 -22.02 14.20
N ILE A 284 -2.35 -21.82 14.12
CA ILE A 284 -3.34 -22.75 14.66
C ILE A 284 -3.66 -23.80 13.59
N ARG A 285 -3.46 -25.07 13.95
CA ARG A 285 -3.71 -26.24 13.11
C ARG A 285 -5.10 -26.82 13.38
N PRO A 286 -5.70 -27.56 12.42
CA PRO A 286 -6.92 -28.31 12.64
C PRO A 286 -6.86 -29.17 13.92
N GLY A 287 -7.91 -29.11 14.72
CA GLY A 287 -8.03 -29.83 16.00
C GLY A 287 -7.46 -29.09 17.22
N MET A 288 -6.69 -28.01 17.03
CA MET A 288 -6.26 -27.16 18.14
C MET A 288 -7.45 -26.42 18.77
N ARG A 289 -7.40 -26.27 20.09
CA ARG A 289 -8.46 -25.71 20.93
C ARG A 289 -7.99 -24.40 21.55
N LEU A 290 -8.90 -23.43 21.60
CA LEU A 290 -8.64 -22.11 22.18
C LEU A 290 -9.78 -21.67 23.11
N ALA A 291 -9.44 -20.90 24.14
CA ALA A 291 -10.34 -20.32 25.12
C ALA A 291 -11.24 -21.35 25.84
N GLU A 292 -10.76 -22.60 25.99
CA GLU A 292 -11.49 -23.69 26.64
C GLU A 292 -11.80 -23.43 28.11
N VAL A 293 -10.99 -22.59 28.78
CA VAL A 293 -11.24 -22.08 30.13
C VAL A 293 -12.58 -21.31 30.21
N GLY A 294 -13.01 -20.68 29.11
CA GLY A 294 -14.27 -19.94 29.02
C GLY A 294 -15.53 -20.80 29.23
N LEU A 295 -15.43 -22.13 29.11
CA LEU A 295 -16.53 -23.04 29.45
C LEU A 295 -16.74 -23.19 30.96
N TRP A 296 -15.75 -22.82 31.77
CA TRP A 296 -15.69 -23.11 33.22
C TRP A 296 -15.63 -21.87 34.10
N ALA A 297 -15.10 -20.76 33.58
CA ALA A 297 -14.92 -19.51 34.30
C ALA A 297 -15.06 -18.29 33.37
N VAL A 298 -15.30 -17.13 33.96
CA VAL A 298 -15.26 -15.85 33.24
C VAL A 298 -13.85 -15.64 32.71
N TRP A 299 -13.69 -15.74 31.40
CA TRP A 299 -12.40 -15.63 30.73
C TRP A 299 -12.32 -14.35 29.92
N ARG A 300 -11.20 -13.65 30.05
CA ARG A 300 -10.83 -12.56 29.15
C ARG A 300 -9.67 -13.00 28.29
N HIS A 301 -9.80 -12.80 26.99
CA HIS A 301 -8.82 -13.28 26.03
C HIS A 301 -7.41 -12.75 26.33
N ARG A 302 -6.42 -13.64 26.28
CA ARG A 302 -5.00 -13.37 26.61
C ARG A 302 -4.13 -13.24 25.36
N GLY A 303 -4.75 -13.08 24.20
CA GLY A 303 -4.12 -12.88 22.91
C GLY A 303 -5.13 -12.49 21.85
N HIS A 304 -4.65 -12.39 20.63
CA HIS A 304 -5.40 -12.00 19.45
C HIS A 304 -5.50 -13.19 18.51
N LEU A 305 -6.71 -13.49 18.03
CA LEU A 305 -6.95 -14.54 17.06
C LEU A 305 -7.52 -13.93 15.78
N THR A 306 -6.81 -14.10 14.67
CA THR A 306 -7.20 -13.57 13.36
C THR A 306 -6.91 -14.58 12.25
N THR A 307 -7.25 -14.22 11.01
CA THR A 307 -6.94 -15.01 9.83
C THR A 307 -6.64 -14.12 8.62
N GLU A 308 -5.77 -14.61 7.75
CA GLU A 308 -5.51 -14.02 6.43
C GLU A 308 -6.35 -14.66 5.31
N THR A 309 -7.02 -15.78 5.61
CA THR A 309 -7.85 -16.52 4.66
C THR A 309 -9.24 -16.78 5.25
N THR A 310 -10.16 -17.37 4.48
CA THR A 310 -11.49 -17.70 5.02
C THR A 310 -11.42 -19.08 5.66
N CYS A 311 -11.47 -19.15 7.00
CA CYS A 311 -11.27 -20.40 7.76
C CYS A 311 -12.55 -20.81 8.51
N PRO A 312 -13.13 -22.00 8.27
CA PRO A 312 -14.17 -22.54 9.13
C PRO A 312 -13.60 -22.96 10.50
N TYR A 313 -14.41 -22.82 11.54
CA TYR A 313 -14.11 -23.30 12.88
C TYR A 313 -15.41 -23.69 13.60
N LEU A 314 -15.30 -24.58 14.59
CA LEU A 314 -16.41 -24.89 15.48
C LEU A 314 -16.33 -24.00 16.72
N PHE A 315 -17.48 -23.50 17.14
CA PHE A 315 -17.63 -22.69 18.33
C PHE A 315 -18.56 -23.39 19.32
N ILE A 316 -18.15 -23.47 20.59
CA ILE A 316 -18.96 -24.02 21.69
C ILE A 316 -19.38 -22.86 22.58
N ASN A 317 -20.67 -22.55 22.64
CA ASN A 317 -21.21 -21.51 23.50
C ASN A 317 -21.17 -21.94 24.98
N ALA A 318 -20.53 -21.14 25.83
CA ALA A 318 -20.38 -21.47 27.25
C ALA A 318 -21.71 -21.46 28.02
N ALA A 319 -22.61 -20.52 27.72
CA ALA A 319 -23.89 -20.40 28.40
C ALA A 319 -24.82 -21.57 28.06
N ASP A 320 -24.95 -21.88 26.77
CA ASP A 320 -25.79 -23.00 26.30
C ASP A 320 -25.20 -24.34 26.78
N PHE A 321 -23.87 -24.50 26.76
CA PHE A 321 -23.20 -25.69 27.29
C PHE A 321 -23.46 -25.87 28.79
N ALA A 322 -23.32 -24.80 29.58
CA ALA A 322 -23.57 -24.85 31.02
C ALA A 322 -25.04 -25.16 31.34
N GLU A 323 -25.98 -24.57 30.59
CA GLU A 323 -27.40 -24.85 30.73
C GLU A 323 -27.71 -26.32 30.40
N ILE A 324 -27.20 -26.85 29.29
CA ILE A 324 -27.38 -28.26 28.91
C ILE A 324 -26.77 -29.20 29.96
N ALA A 325 -25.58 -28.89 30.48
CA ALA A 325 -24.93 -29.66 31.52
C ALA A 325 -25.75 -29.66 32.83
N GLN A 326 -26.27 -28.50 33.22
CA GLN A 326 -27.11 -28.35 34.42
C GLN A 326 -28.44 -29.08 34.28
N GLN A 327 -29.10 -28.95 33.13
CA GLN A 327 -30.37 -29.63 32.83
C GLN A 327 -30.20 -31.15 32.75
N HIS A 328 -29.08 -31.65 32.21
CA HIS A 328 -28.80 -33.08 32.16
C HIS A 328 -28.52 -33.65 33.56
N GLY A 329 -27.85 -32.88 34.42
CA GLY A 329 -27.68 -33.21 35.84
C GLY A 329 -26.88 -34.49 36.09
N GLY A 330 -27.14 -35.14 37.24
CA GLY A 330 -26.60 -36.45 37.56
C GLY A 330 -25.08 -36.51 37.73
N THR A 331 -24.48 -37.64 37.36
CA THR A 331 -23.02 -37.89 37.41
C THR A 331 -22.27 -37.05 36.38
N THR A 332 -22.87 -36.80 35.21
CA THR A 332 -22.35 -35.92 34.16
C THR A 332 -22.10 -34.52 34.69
N PHE A 333 -23.10 -33.87 35.29
CA PHE A 333 -22.94 -32.52 35.84
C PHE A 333 -21.91 -32.47 36.97
N LYS A 334 -21.93 -33.46 37.88
CA LYS A 334 -20.94 -33.56 38.98
C LYS A 334 -19.51 -33.69 38.46
N TYR A 335 -19.31 -34.51 37.43
CA TYR A 335 -18.01 -34.68 36.78
C TYR A 335 -17.53 -33.35 36.19
N LEU A 336 -18.36 -32.73 35.36
CA LEU A 336 -18.07 -31.46 34.68
C LEU A 336 -17.73 -30.37 35.72
N HIS A 337 -18.50 -30.31 36.81
CA HIS A 337 -18.27 -29.34 37.88
C HIS A 337 -16.92 -29.54 38.59
N ILE A 338 -16.59 -30.78 38.98
CA ILE A 338 -15.30 -31.10 39.63
C ILE A 338 -14.15 -30.86 38.68
N PHE A 339 -14.28 -31.27 37.41
CA PHE A 339 -13.27 -31.03 36.39
C PHE A 339 -13.02 -29.53 36.21
N GLY A 340 -14.08 -28.72 36.09
CA GLY A 340 -13.97 -27.26 35.96
C GLY A 340 -13.18 -26.64 37.12
N LEU A 341 -13.47 -27.03 38.37
CA LEU A 341 -12.72 -26.58 39.54
C LEU A 341 -11.22 -26.94 39.48
N LEU A 342 -10.90 -28.18 39.11
CA LEU A 342 -9.52 -28.63 38.96
C LEU A 342 -8.80 -27.92 37.83
N TYR A 343 -9.50 -27.62 36.74
CA TYR A 343 -8.92 -26.95 35.59
C TYR A 343 -8.66 -25.46 35.87
N VAL A 344 -9.58 -24.76 36.53
CA VAL A 344 -9.36 -23.37 36.97
C VAL A 344 -8.16 -23.27 37.92
N SER A 345 -8.04 -24.19 38.88
CA SER A 345 -6.90 -24.23 39.79
C SER A 345 -5.56 -24.48 39.06
N HIS A 346 -5.54 -25.35 38.04
CA HIS A 346 -4.34 -25.55 37.20
C HIS A 346 -3.95 -24.28 36.43
N VAL A 347 -4.93 -23.51 35.97
CA VAL A 347 -4.71 -22.24 35.27
C VAL A 347 -4.16 -21.17 36.22
N GLU A 348 -4.63 -21.12 37.47
CA GLU A 348 -4.09 -20.23 38.52
C GLU A 348 -2.62 -20.54 38.83
N ASP A 349 -2.25 -21.81 39.02
CA ASP A 349 -0.85 -22.22 39.25
C ASP A 349 0.07 -21.86 38.06
N THR A 350 -0.48 -21.80 36.84
CA THR A 350 0.25 -21.40 35.63
C THR A 350 0.40 -19.88 35.53
N MET A 351 -0.56 -19.13 36.10
CA MET A 351 -0.51 -17.68 36.20
C MET A 351 0.66 -17.22 37.09
N ASP A 352 0.90 -17.91 38.20
CA ASP A 352 2.02 -17.63 39.13
C ASP A 352 3.41 -17.86 38.48
N LYS A 353 3.46 -18.65 37.41
CA LYS A 353 4.68 -18.94 36.63
C LYS A 353 4.85 -18.01 35.41
N GLY A 354 3.91 -17.08 35.18
CA GLY A 354 4.01 -16.04 34.14
C GLY A 354 3.68 -16.50 32.71
N VAL A 355 2.95 -17.60 32.51
CA VAL A 355 2.69 -18.17 31.16
C VAL A 355 1.19 -18.37 30.89
N LEU A 356 0.39 -17.31 30.96
CA LEU A 356 -1.06 -17.40 30.71
C LEU A 356 -1.41 -17.13 29.23
N SER A 357 -2.21 -18.00 28.59
CA SER A 357 -2.59 -17.86 27.17
C SER A 357 -3.99 -18.41 26.86
N ASP A 358 -4.58 -18.07 25.71
CA ASP A 358 -5.84 -18.67 25.23
C ASP A 358 -5.68 -20.09 24.67
N LEU A 359 -4.45 -20.59 24.50
CA LEU A 359 -4.24 -21.95 24.03
C LEU A 359 -4.63 -22.92 25.15
N SER A 360 -5.41 -23.95 24.81
CA SER A 360 -5.75 -25.01 25.77
C SER A 360 -4.51 -25.68 26.34
N ALA A 361 -4.62 -26.17 27.57
CA ALA A 361 -3.57 -26.95 28.22
C ALA A 361 -3.26 -28.22 27.40
N ASP A 362 -2.08 -28.80 27.67
CA ASP A 362 -1.64 -30.00 26.99
C ASP A 362 -2.64 -31.14 27.17
N GLU A 363 -2.76 -31.99 26.16
CA GLU A 363 -3.74 -33.09 26.16
C GLU A 363 -3.50 -34.07 27.32
N ASP A 364 -2.25 -34.36 27.67
CA ASP A 364 -1.93 -35.27 28.78
C ASP A 364 -2.28 -34.64 30.14
N GLU A 365 -2.12 -33.32 30.28
CA GLU A 365 -2.51 -32.57 31.48
C GLU A 365 -4.02 -32.59 31.66
N LEU A 366 -4.78 -32.26 30.61
CA LEU A 366 -6.25 -32.26 30.64
C LEU A 366 -6.82 -33.66 30.91
N GLN A 367 -6.26 -34.70 30.28
CA GLN A 367 -6.65 -36.08 30.57
C GLN A 367 -6.32 -36.48 32.02
N THR A 368 -5.22 -35.97 32.58
CA THR A 368 -4.85 -36.22 33.97
C THR A 368 -5.81 -35.53 34.95
N LEU A 369 -6.17 -34.28 34.69
CA LEU A 369 -7.23 -33.59 35.44
C LEU A 369 -8.58 -34.30 35.31
N GLY A 370 -8.90 -34.80 34.11
CA GLY A 370 -10.10 -35.59 33.86
C GLY A 370 -10.14 -36.90 34.66
N ARG A 371 -9.02 -37.63 34.72
CA ARG A 371 -8.88 -38.84 35.58
C ARG A 371 -8.95 -38.52 37.07
N ARG A 372 -8.41 -37.36 37.50
CA ARG A 372 -8.52 -36.89 38.88
C ARG A 372 -9.97 -36.55 39.23
N ALA A 373 -10.70 -35.85 38.36
CA ALA A 373 -12.12 -35.55 38.54
C ALA A 373 -12.96 -36.84 38.67
N GLN A 374 -12.67 -37.83 37.83
CA GLN A 374 -13.31 -39.15 37.94
C GLN A 374 -12.98 -39.83 39.27
N THR A 375 -11.70 -39.83 39.67
CA THR A 375 -11.29 -40.37 40.98
C THR A 375 -11.99 -39.65 42.15
N PHE A 376 -12.13 -38.33 42.09
CA PHE A 376 -12.86 -37.56 43.09
C PHE A 376 -14.35 -37.89 43.12
N MET A 377 -14.98 -38.12 41.97
CA MET A 377 -16.35 -38.63 41.91
C MET A 377 -16.44 -40.00 42.58
N ASP A 378 -15.54 -40.91 42.21
CA ASP A 378 -15.51 -42.27 42.75
C ASP A 378 -15.24 -42.28 44.26
N LEU A 379 -14.39 -41.38 44.77
CA LEU A 379 -14.13 -41.18 46.20
C LEU A 379 -15.31 -40.52 46.92
N SER A 380 -15.93 -39.49 46.35
CA SER A 380 -17.14 -38.86 46.91
C SER A 380 -18.31 -39.84 47.00
N SER A 381 -18.33 -40.86 46.12
CA SER A 381 -19.28 -41.97 46.18
C SER A 381 -18.91 -43.04 47.22
N LYS A 382 -17.65 -43.04 47.71
CA LYS A 382 -17.09 -44.08 48.60
C LYS A 382 -16.71 -43.62 50.01
N SER A 383 -16.57 -42.31 50.32
CA SER A 383 -16.09 -41.85 51.65
C SER A 383 -16.93 -40.74 52.29
N LEU A 384 -18.03 -41.15 52.91
CA LEU A 384 -18.33 -40.75 54.28
C LEU A 384 -17.30 -41.45 55.20
N GLY A 385 -16.15 -40.83 55.49
CA GLY A 385 -15.20 -41.35 56.49
C GLY A 385 -13.73 -40.94 56.33
N PHE A 386 -13.29 -39.97 57.15
CA PHE A 386 -11.94 -39.70 57.72
C PHE A 386 -10.62 -40.04 56.97
N MET A 387 -9.69 -39.05 56.91
CA MET A 387 -8.33 -39.03 57.57
C MET A 387 -7.17 -38.38 56.74
N LEU A 388 -6.27 -37.67 57.45
CA LEU A 388 -5.02 -36.98 57.06
C LEU A 388 -3.97 -37.83 56.30
N VAL A 389 -3.09 -37.20 55.48
CA VAL A 389 -1.82 -37.81 55.01
C VAL A 389 -0.67 -36.77 54.88
N GLU A 390 0.49 -37.09 55.48
CA GLU A 390 1.83 -36.47 55.35
C GLU A 390 2.56 -36.87 54.04
N PHE A 391 3.50 -36.05 53.54
CA PHE A 391 4.38 -36.40 52.41
C PHE A 391 5.86 -36.58 52.82
N ARG A 392 6.46 -37.71 52.42
CA ARG A 392 7.93 -37.96 52.33
C ARG A 392 8.31 -38.17 50.86
N VAL A 393 9.47 -37.67 50.42
CA VAL A 393 10.04 -37.95 49.09
C VAL A 393 11.49 -38.42 49.22
N TYR A 394 11.82 -39.52 48.54
CA TYR A 394 13.17 -40.12 48.42
C TYR A 394 13.98 -39.48 47.28
N ALA A 395 15.29 -39.31 47.50
CA ALA A 395 16.25 -38.76 46.54
C ALA A 395 16.98 -39.86 45.73
N GLY A 396 17.32 -39.56 44.48
CA GLY A 396 18.14 -40.37 43.58
C GLY A 396 19.15 -39.54 42.77
N SER A 397 20.37 -39.52 43.29
CA SER A 397 21.71 -39.14 42.78
C SER A 397 21.98 -38.71 41.32
N GLY A 398 22.83 -37.68 41.18
CA GLY A 398 23.69 -37.44 40.01
C GLY A 398 24.51 -36.15 40.09
N THR A 399 25.75 -36.24 40.59
CA THR A 399 26.73 -35.14 40.80
C THR A 399 27.48 -34.72 39.53
N TYR A 400 27.81 -33.42 39.38
CA TYR A 400 29.02 -32.96 38.67
C TYR A 400 29.62 -31.71 39.32
N ASN A 401 30.94 -31.76 39.54
CA ASN A 401 31.77 -30.76 40.23
C ASN A 401 32.43 -29.78 39.24
N GLY A 402 32.59 -28.52 39.66
CA GLY A 402 33.49 -27.54 39.04
C GLY A 402 33.51 -26.21 39.79
N ARG A 403 34.47 -26.03 40.73
CA ARG A 403 34.72 -24.79 41.48
C ARG A 403 35.46 -23.75 40.62
N THR A 404 34.97 -22.52 40.60
CA THR A 404 35.78 -21.32 40.35
C THR A 404 35.41 -20.29 41.43
N ASP A 405 36.42 -19.71 42.08
CA ASP A 405 36.33 -19.02 43.37
C ASP A 405 35.87 -17.57 43.22
N LEU A 406 34.65 -17.27 43.70
CA LEU A 406 33.96 -15.99 43.60
C LEU A 406 34.57 -14.89 44.50
N SER A 407 35.44 -15.26 45.45
CA SER A 407 35.96 -14.38 46.50
C SER A 407 36.89 -13.27 45.99
N GLN A 408 37.68 -13.54 44.94
CA GLN A 408 38.61 -12.55 44.38
C GLN A 408 37.93 -11.43 43.59
N ILE A 409 36.67 -11.61 43.18
CA ILE A 409 35.90 -10.63 42.40
C ILE A 409 35.26 -9.59 43.34
N LEU A 410 34.87 -10.01 44.54
CA LEU A 410 34.12 -9.17 45.49
C LEU A 410 35.01 -8.16 46.23
N ASP A 411 36.28 -8.49 46.50
CA ASP A 411 37.22 -7.59 47.18
C ASP A 411 37.67 -6.37 46.36
N ARG A 412 37.53 -6.40 45.03
CA ARG A 412 37.85 -5.26 44.16
C ARG A 412 36.72 -4.24 44.04
N ALA A 413 35.48 -4.61 44.37
CA ALA A 413 34.31 -3.83 44.00
C ALA A 413 33.83 -2.86 45.09
N PHE A 414 33.98 -3.17 46.38
CA PHE A 414 33.36 -2.39 47.45
C PHE A 414 34.24 -2.28 48.69
N GLY A 415 35.05 -1.23 48.77
CA GLY A 415 35.77 -0.84 49.99
C GLY A 415 34.81 -0.60 51.17
N GLY A 416 35.25 -0.95 52.37
CA GLY A 416 34.39 -1.10 53.56
C GLY A 416 33.79 0.19 54.17
N GLN A 417 32.77 -0.05 55.02
CA GLN A 417 32.16 0.78 56.09
C GLN A 417 30.68 1.23 56.01
N ALA A 418 29.83 0.73 55.11
CA ALA A 418 28.40 1.09 55.10
C ALA A 418 27.42 -0.05 55.47
N ARG A 419 27.64 -0.77 56.58
CA ARG A 419 26.82 -1.96 56.96
C ARG A 419 25.68 -1.72 57.97
N VAL A 420 25.62 -0.59 58.68
CA VAL A 420 24.74 -0.49 59.87
C VAL A 420 23.56 0.48 59.72
N LEU A 421 23.64 1.51 58.86
CA LEU A 421 22.57 2.52 58.75
C LEU A 421 21.37 2.07 57.89
N LEU A 422 21.57 1.13 56.96
CA LEU A 422 20.55 0.69 56.00
C LEU A 422 19.58 -0.35 56.60
N LEU A 423 20.06 -1.13 57.59
CA LEU A 423 19.29 -2.22 58.19
C LEU A 423 18.18 -1.71 59.11
N GLU A 424 18.42 -0.62 59.85
CA GLU A 424 17.40 -0.03 60.74
C GLU A 424 16.27 0.65 59.97
N GLN A 425 16.56 1.28 58.82
CA GLN A 425 15.54 1.91 57.99
C GLN A 425 14.61 0.88 57.34
N LEU A 426 15.15 -0.30 56.97
CA LEU A 426 14.37 -1.41 56.40
C LEU A 426 13.45 -2.06 57.45
N LEU A 427 13.97 -2.29 58.66
CA LEU A 427 13.20 -2.88 59.77
C LEU A 427 12.10 -1.95 60.28
N SER A 428 12.31 -0.64 60.24
CA SER A 428 11.29 0.38 60.54
C SER A 428 10.11 0.33 59.55
N LYS A 429 10.40 0.19 58.25
CA LYS A 429 9.38 0.10 57.19
C LYS A 429 8.54 -1.17 57.31
N LEU A 430 9.17 -2.30 57.62
CA LEU A 430 8.49 -3.59 57.77
C LEU A 430 7.59 -3.64 59.02
N ARG A 431 8.01 -3.01 60.14
CA ARG A 431 7.16 -2.85 61.33
C ARG A 431 5.96 -1.94 61.09
N SER A 432 6.08 -0.94 60.22
CA SER A 432 4.96 -0.06 59.83
C SER A 432 3.88 -0.76 59.00
N MET A 433 4.17 -1.96 58.47
CA MET A 433 3.25 -2.79 57.70
C MET A 433 2.59 -3.91 58.54
N GLY A 434 2.76 -3.89 59.87
CA GLY A 434 2.08 -4.84 60.78
C GLY A 434 2.64 -6.27 60.77
N MET A 435 3.82 -6.50 60.18
CA MET A 435 4.47 -7.80 60.17
C MET A 435 5.46 -7.93 61.34
N GLU A 436 5.16 -8.78 62.31
CA GLU A 436 6.12 -9.21 63.33
C GLU A 436 6.96 -10.37 62.80
N ILE A 437 8.27 -10.16 62.65
CA ILE A 437 9.23 -11.21 62.28
C ILE A 437 10.05 -11.54 63.52
N THR A 438 9.78 -12.68 64.14
CA THR A 438 10.59 -13.24 65.22
C THR A 438 11.61 -14.21 64.63
N LEU A 439 12.89 -13.87 64.72
CA LEU A 439 13.98 -14.78 64.38
C LEU A 439 14.11 -15.84 65.48
N VAL A 440 13.67 -17.06 65.20
CA VAL A 440 14.02 -18.23 66.03
C VAL A 440 15.34 -18.76 65.53
N SER A 441 16.40 -18.57 66.32
CA SER A 441 17.63 -19.35 66.16
C SER A 441 17.47 -20.66 66.90
N SER A 442 17.47 -21.77 66.17
CA SER A 442 17.81 -23.07 66.73
C SER A 442 19.01 -23.61 65.97
N ALA A 443 20.11 -23.69 66.70
CA ALA A 443 21.38 -24.22 66.28
C ALA A 443 21.24 -25.69 65.87
N GLU A 444 21.70 -26.03 64.67
CA GLU A 444 22.86 -26.89 64.43
C GLU A 444 22.85 -27.38 62.98
N GLY A 445 23.92 -27.02 62.25
CA GLY A 445 24.40 -27.78 61.10
C GLY A 445 23.65 -27.63 59.78
N VAL A 446 23.76 -26.47 59.11
CA VAL A 446 23.71 -26.42 57.64
C VAL A 446 24.76 -25.41 57.16
N GLU A 447 25.63 -25.89 56.27
CA GLU A 447 26.78 -25.18 55.69
C GLU A 447 26.43 -23.80 55.13
N GLU A 448 27.26 -22.83 55.48
CA GLU A 448 27.31 -21.48 54.94
C GLU A 448 27.52 -21.51 53.41
N GLY A 449 26.49 -21.21 52.64
CA GLY A 449 26.62 -21.09 51.18
C GLY A 449 25.48 -20.38 50.45
N TYR A 450 24.26 -20.43 50.98
CA TYR A 450 23.07 -19.95 50.23
C TYR A 450 22.46 -18.64 50.75
N GLY A 451 22.74 -18.23 51.99
CA GLY A 451 22.15 -17.03 52.59
C GLY A 451 22.66 -15.70 52.01
N THR A 452 23.92 -15.63 51.59
CA THR A 452 24.56 -14.39 51.13
C THR A 452 24.24 -14.06 49.67
N VAL A 453 23.96 -15.08 48.84
CA VAL A 453 23.60 -14.92 47.41
C VAL A 453 22.19 -14.37 47.26
N LEU A 454 21.25 -14.80 48.13
CA LEU A 454 19.88 -14.30 48.12
C LEU A 454 19.80 -12.81 48.53
N PHE A 455 20.67 -12.37 49.45
CA PHE A 455 20.69 -10.98 49.92
C PHE A 455 21.27 -10.00 48.88
N VAL A 456 22.31 -10.40 48.14
CA VAL A 456 22.91 -9.59 47.06
C VAL A 456 22.02 -9.56 45.80
N ALA A 457 21.36 -10.66 45.47
CA ALA A 457 20.39 -10.72 44.37
C ALA A 457 19.15 -9.85 44.63
N THR A 458 18.67 -9.80 45.88
CA THR A 458 17.53 -8.95 46.26
C THR A 458 17.89 -7.46 46.23
N LEU A 459 19.13 -7.09 46.62
CA LEU A 459 19.62 -5.71 46.57
C LEU A 459 19.88 -5.21 45.12
N LEU A 460 20.37 -6.09 44.24
CA LEU A 460 20.53 -5.83 42.80
C LEU A 460 19.18 -5.75 42.08
N ALA A 461 18.20 -6.59 42.45
CA ALA A 461 16.84 -6.50 41.93
C ALA A 461 16.15 -5.19 42.33
N LEU A 462 16.39 -4.68 43.55
CA LEU A 462 15.87 -3.38 43.98
C LEU A 462 16.54 -2.19 43.28
N LEU A 463 17.86 -2.26 43.02
CA LEU A 463 18.59 -1.19 42.32
C LEU A 463 18.32 -1.15 40.80
N VAL A 464 17.97 -2.30 40.21
CA VAL A 464 17.49 -2.39 38.82
C VAL A 464 16.05 -1.87 38.72
N ALA A 465 15.19 -2.20 39.69
CA ALA A 465 13.82 -1.67 39.75
C ALA A 465 13.76 -0.14 39.90
N LEU A 466 14.78 0.50 40.48
CA LEU A 466 14.85 1.97 40.64
C LEU A 466 15.49 2.70 39.44
N ARG A 467 16.07 1.99 38.46
CA ARG A 467 16.73 2.59 37.28
C ARG A 467 15.82 2.67 36.06
N GLU A 468 14.74 1.88 36.00
CA GLU A 468 13.83 1.85 34.84
C GLU A 468 12.79 2.98 34.82
N ASP A 469 12.70 3.81 35.87
CA ASP A 469 11.78 4.96 35.92
C ASP A 469 12.24 6.22 35.15
N TRP A 470 13.25 6.12 34.27
CA TRP A 470 13.84 7.31 33.60
C TRP A 470 13.89 7.30 32.06
N GLN A 471 13.11 6.46 31.39
CA GLN A 471 12.83 6.65 29.94
C GLN A 471 11.32 6.69 29.70
N GLY A 472 10.82 7.92 29.52
CA GLY A 472 9.40 8.23 29.39
C GLY A 472 8.67 7.40 28.35
N ALA A 473 7.88 6.44 28.82
CA ALA A 473 6.79 5.87 28.06
C ALA A 473 5.66 6.91 28.00
N ALA A 474 5.53 7.57 26.86
CA ALA A 474 4.33 8.33 26.57
C ALA A 474 3.11 7.40 26.61
N ALA A 475 2.00 7.90 27.15
CA ALA A 475 0.74 7.16 27.23
C ALA A 475 0.31 6.66 25.84
N PRO A 476 -0.37 5.50 25.73
CA PRO A 476 -0.86 5.04 24.43
C PRO A 476 -1.87 6.05 23.88
N CYS A 477 -1.62 6.55 22.67
CA CYS A 477 -2.61 7.24 21.85
C CYS A 477 -3.94 6.49 21.88
N GLY A 478 -5.05 7.23 22.01
CA GLY A 478 -6.40 6.67 21.96
C GLY A 478 -6.71 5.96 20.63
N ALA A 479 -7.98 5.60 20.41
CA ALA A 479 -8.42 5.04 19.13
C ALA A 479 -8.13 6.00 17.96
N ALA A 480 -7.91 5.45 16.76
CA ALA A 480 -7.66 6.27 15.57
C ALA A 480 -8.83 7.24 15.34
N PRO A 481 -8.58 8.56 15.29
CA PRO A 481 -9.63 9.54 15.08
C PRO A 481 -10.20 9.42 13.66
N GLU A 482 -11.51 9.57 13.51
CA GLU A 482 -12.10 9.70 12.18
C GLU A 482 -11.66 11.02 11.53
N LEU A 483 -11.29 10.96 10.26
CA LEU A 483 -11.01 12.15 9.47
C LEU A 483 -12.26 13.03 9.43
N PRO A 484 -12.14 14.35 9.67
CA PRO A 484 -13.24 15.29 9.45
C PRO A 484 -13.81 15.16 8.02
N PRO A 485 -15.11 15.38 7.80
CA PRO A 485 -15.73 15.23 6.48
C PRO A 485 -15.05 16.05 5.38
N GLN A 486 -14.45 17.18 5.75
CA GLN A 486 -13.63 18.01 4.86
C GLN A 486 -12.59 18.79 5.69
N LEU A 487 -11.34 18.81 5.22
CA LEU A 487 -10.30 19.67 5.76
C LEU A 487 -10.35 21.06 5.11
N PRO A 488 -10.06 22.15 5.85
CA PRO A 488 -9.95 23.48 5.26
C PRO A 488 -8.79 23.50 4.26
N ARG A 489 -8.96 24.21 3.13
CA ARG A 489 -7.88 24.32 2.13
C ARG A 489 -6.60 24.93 2.71
N GLN A 490 -6.74 25.97 3.53
CA GLN A 490 -5.65 26.61 4.27
C GLN A 490 -6.14 26.95 5.68
N GLY A 491 -5.37 26.55 6.70
CA GLY A 491 -5.62 26.90 8.08
C GLY A 491 -5.11 28.30 8.47
N PRO A 492 -5.59 28.88 9.58
CA PRO A 492 -5.14 30.19 10.06
C PRO A 492 -3.65 30.22 10.41
N ILE A 493 -3.11 29.11 10.95
CA ILE A 493 -1.68 29.02 11.27
C ILE A 493 -0.85 29.04 9.99
N GLN A 494 -1.24 28.25 8.99
CA GLN A 494 -0.61 28.21 7.67
C GLN A 494 -0.59 29.58 6.99
N ALA A 495 -1.71 30.31 7.05
CA ALA A 495 -1.79 31.67 6.52
C ALA A 495 -0.83 32.63 7.25
N ALA A 496 -0.76 32.56 8.58
CA ALA A 496 0.15 33.40 9.37
C ALA A 496 1.64 33.12 9.07
N VAL A 497 2.01 31.84 8.88
CA VAL A 497 3.37 31.44 8.47
C VAL A 497 3.70 32.01 7.08
N PHE A 498 2.78 31.89 6.12
CA PHE A 498 2.95 32.46 4.78
C PHE A 498 3.11 33.99 4.83
N GLU A 499 2.22 34.70 5.54
CA GLU A 499 2.27 36.17 5.64
C GLU A 499 3.57 36.68 6.27
N ARG A 500 4.10 35.96 7.29
CA ARG A 500 5.39 36.29 7.89
C ARG A 500 6.53 36.08 6.89
N ALA A 501 6.60 34.90 6.27
CA ALA A 501 7.63 34.58 5.28
C ALA A 501 7.61 35.56 4.09
N GLN A 502 6.43 35.88 3.57
CA GLN A 502 6.25 36.86 2.49
C GLN A 502 6.78 38.24 2.89
N ARG A 503 6.46 38.72 4.10
CA ARG A 503 6.90 40.03 4.61
C ARG A 503 8.41 40.11 4.78
N GLU A 504 9.02 39.07 5.36
CA GLU A 504 10.46 39.02 5.60
C GLU A 504 11.23 38.84 4.28
N ALA A 505 10.73 38.00 3.36
CA ALA A 505 11.31 37.85 2.02
C ALA A 505 11.28 39.16 1.23
N LEU A 506 10.16 39.90 1.26
CA LEU A 506 10.06 41.23 0.64
C LEU A 506 11.09 42.22 1.21
N ALA A 507 11.37 42.18 2.51
CA ALA A 507 12.38 43.03 3.14
C ALA A 507 13.81 42.71 2.67
N LEU A 508 14.07 41.47 2.23
CA LEU A 508 15.37 41.01 1.76
C LEU A 508 15.53 40.99 0.24
N GLU A 509 14.46 41.17 -0.53
CA GLU A 509 14.45 41.03 -1.99
C GLU A 509 15.53 41.91 -2.66
N ALA A 510 15.63 43.18 -2.26
CA ALA A 510 16.64 44.10 -2.83
C ALA A 510 18.08 43.65 -2.54
N SER A 511 18.34 43.17 -1.32
CA SER A 511 19.67 42.67 -0.93
C SER A 511 20.01 41.36 -1.65
N GLY A 512 19.05 40.44 -1.76
CA GLY A 512 19.19 39.19 -2.50
C GLY A 512 19.48 39.44 -3.98
N ASN A 513 18.72 40.35 -4.61
CA ASN A 513 18.96 40.78 -5.98
C ASN A 513 20.37 41.33 -6.18
N ASN A 514 20.86 42.16 -5.26
CA ASN A 514 22.22 42.71 -5.36
C ASN A 514 23.29 41.62 -5.19
N ALA A 515 23.11 40.68 -4.26
CA ALA A 515 24.03 39.57 -4.04
C ALA A 515 24.11 38.64 -5.27
N LEU A 516 22.96 38.29 -5.84
CA LEU A 516 22.89 37.49 -7.07
C LEU A 516 23.54 38.23 -8.25
N LEU A 517 23.26 39.53 -8.41
CA LEU A 517 23.84 40.32 -9.48
C LEU A 517 25.37 40.44 -9.34
N SER A 518 25.88 40.48 -8.12
CA SER A 518 27.33 40.43 -7.84
C SER A 518 27.95 39.13 -8.34
N LEU A 519 27.31 37.97 -8.10
CA LEU A 519 27.76 36.68 -8.64
C LEU A 519 27.69 36.67 -10.17
N LEU A 520 26.63 37.23 -10.76
CA LEU A 520 26.45 37.32 -12.21
C LEU A 520 27.47 38.22 -12.93
N ARG A 521 28.06 39.16 -12.20
CA ARG A 521 29.15 40.04 -12.67
C ARG A 521 30.54 39.42 -12.48
N SER A 522 30.65 38.29 -11.78
CA SER A 522 31.95 37.67 -11.51
C SER A 522 32.66 37.25 -12.80
N PRO A 523 33.95 37.59 -12.98
CA PRO A 523 34.75 37.11 -14.10
C PRO A 523 34.84 35.58 -14.13
N ALA A 524 34.80 34.92 -12.97
CA ALA A 524 34.82 33.47 -12.88
C ALA A 524 33.58 32.86 -13.53
N LEU A 525 32.40 33.41 -13.25
CA LEU A 525 31.14 32.97 -13.88
C LEU A 525 31.21 33.08 -15.40
N ARG A 526 31.72 34.20 -15.92
CA ARG A 526 31.84 34.41 -17.38
C ARG A 526 32.75 33.38 -18.03
N ARG A 527 33.86 33.01 -17.38
CA ARG A 527 34.74 31.92 -17.86
C ARG A 527 34.00 30.57 -17.87
N TYR A 528 33.23 30.26 -16.84
CA TYR A 528 32.46 29.01 -16.80
C TYR A 528 31.32 28.97 -17.83
N LEU A 529 30.59 30.07 -18.03
CA LEU A 529 29.59 30.16 -19.10
C LEU A 529 30.21 30.01 -20.49
N ALA A 530 31.43 30.50 -20.70
CA ALA A 530 32.17 30.27 -21.94
C ALA A 530 32.61 28.81 -22.10
N LEU A 531 33.04 28.18 -21.01
CA LEU A 531 33.44 26.76 -20.98
C LEU A 531 32.26 25.82 -21.22
N PHE A 532 31.08 26.17 -20.69
CA PHE A 532 29.84 25.42 -20.85
C PHE A 532 29.00 25.90 -22.03
N ASP A 533 29.52 26.80 -22.89
CA ASP A 533 28.76 27.29 -24.04
C ASP A 533 28.46 26.13 -24.97
N ASP A 534 27.22 25.70 -24.95
CA ASP A 534 26.68 24.70 -25.85
C ASP A 534 26.19 25.33 -27.15
N GLY A 535 26.45 26.63 -27.37
CA GLY A 535 25.96 27.45 -28.49
C GLY A 535 24.62 28.11 -28.20
N SER A 536 24.22 28.21 -26.92
CA SER A 536 23.14 29.06 -26.44
C SER A 536 23.57 30.51 -26.23
N HIS A 537 24.89 30.79 -26.30
CA HIS A 537 25.46 32.12 -26.20
C HIS A 537 25.11 32.86 -24.90
N LEU A 538 24.86 32.13 -23.79
CA LEU A 538 24.52 32.72 -22.48
C LEU A 538 25.60 33.69 -21.99
N GLN A 539 26.85 33.45 -22.34
CA GLN A 539 27.98 34.35 -22.07
C GLN A 539 27.84 35.75 -22.70
N GLN A 540 27.00 35.92 -23.73
CA GLN A 540 26.74 37.20 -24.41
C GLN A 540 25.65 38.02 -23.70
N LEU A 541 24.81 37.40 -22.87
CA LEU A 541 23.73 38.09 -22.14
C LEU A 541 24.31 38.95 -21.02
N SER A 542 23.71 40.11 -20.77
CA SER A 542 24.12 40.96 -19.65
C SER A 542 23.83 40.27 -18.30
N PRO A 543 24.56 40.61 -17.21
CA PRO A 543 24.26 40.10 -15.87
C PRO A 543 22.79 40.32 -15.47
N GLU A 544 22.24 41.47 -15.83
CA GLU A 544 20.85 41.85 -15.54
C GLU A 544 19.86 40.98 -16.32
N GLU A 545 20.14 40.70 -17.60
CA GLU A 545 19.32 39.78 -18.40
C GLU A 545 19.35 38.35 -17.85
N LEU A 546 20.53 37.85 -17.46
CA LEU A 546 20.67 36.53 -16.85
C LEU A 546 19.89 36.44 -15.53
N GLN A 547 19.94 37.49 -14.70
CA GLN A 547 19.19 37.56 -13.46
C GLN A 547 17.68 37.45 -13.70
N VAL A 548 17.15 38.30 -14.59
CA VAL A 548 15.71 38.32 -14.88
C VAL A 548 15.24 36.96 -15.40
N ARG A 549 15.98 36.37 -16.35
CA ARG A 549 15.64 35.06 -16.92
C ARG A 549 15.71 33.94 -15.88
N LEU A 550 16.77 33.90 -15.06
CA LEU A 550 16.92 32.92 -13.99
C LEU A 550 15.72 32.97 -13.02
N LYS A 551 15.34 34.18 -12.57
CA LYS A 551 14.19 34.35 -11.67
C LYS A 551 12.89 33.87 -12.30
N GLN A 552 12.69 34.16 -13.59
CA GLN A 552 11.49 33.73 -14.33
C GLN A 552 11.42 32.21 -14.47
N GLU A 553 12.55 31.55 -14.72
CA GLU A 553 12.63 30.08 -14.76
C GLU A 553 12.33 29.48 -13.39
N LEU A 554 12.93 29.99 -12.31
CA LEU A 554 12.66 29.50 -10.96
C LEU A 554 11.19 29.66 -10.54
N ARG A 555 10.53 30.76 -10.95
CA ARG A 555 9.10 30.97 -10.73
C ARG A 555 8.21 30.02 -11.54
N SER A 556 8.71 29.50 -12.65
CA SER A 556 7.99 28.57 -13.54
C SER A 556 8.30 27.10 -13.26
N ALA A 557 9.37 26.83 -12.52
CA ALA A 557 9.82 25.48 -12.19
C ALA A 557 8.75 24.69 -11.41
N GLU A 558 8.70 23.38 -11.68
CA GLU A 558 7.75 22.47 -11.08
C GLU A 558 7.97 22.35 -9.56
N LEU A 559 6.88 22.21 -8.81
CA LEU A 559 6.93 21.76 -7.42
C LEU A 559 6.61 20.27 -7.38
N VAL A 560 7.52 19.51 -6.77
CA VAL A 560 7.49 18.04 -6.82
C VAL A 560 7.51 17.47 -5.41
N HIS A 561 6.59 16.55 -5.14
CA HIS A 561 6.61 15.75 -3.92
C HIS A 561 6.86 14.30 -4.30
N ASN A 562 8.02 13.78 -3.90
CA ASN A 562 8.39 12.39 -4.17
C ASN A 562 8.04 11.48 -2.99
N PHE A 563 7.61 10.26 -3.29
CA PHE A 563 7.17 9.29 -2.30
C PHE A 563 7.38 7.84 -2.74
N GLY A 564 7.31 6.92 -1.76
CA GLY A 564 7.54 5.48 -1.94
C GLY A 564 6.38 4.74 -2.61
N SER A 565 6.67 3.60 -3.24
CA SER A 565 5.63 2.66 -3.67
C SER A 565 5.02 1.89 -2.49
N THR A 566 5.77 1.70 -1.40
CA THR A 566 5.34 0.96 -0.20
C THR A 566 5.63 1.73 1.09
N ALA A 567 4.94 1.39 2.18
CA ALA A 567 5.23 1.95 3.49
C ALA A 567 6.37 1.23 4.25
N ASP A 568 7.21 0.42 3.56
CA ASP A 568 8.36 -0.24 4.18
C ASP A 568 9.62 0.63 3.98
N PRO A 569 10.05 1.41 4.99
CA PRO A 569 11.21 2.30 4.88
C PRO A 569 12.51 1.52 4.59
N ARG A 570 12.55 0.21 4.84
CA ARG A 570 13.72 -0.65 4.52
C ARG A 570 13.86 -0.95 3.03
N ARG A 571 12.82 -0.72 2.23
CA ARG A 571 12.83 -0.98 0.77
C ARG A 571 13.13 0.26 -0.06
N GLU A 572 12.73 1.44 0.41
CA GLU A 572 12.71 2.65 -0.42
C GLU A 572 13.28 3.90 0.27
N GLY A 573 13.85 3.75 1.48
CA GLY A 573 14.54 4.82 2.19
C GLY A 573 13.67 5.60 3.17
N ASN A 574 14.28 6.63 3.77
CA ASN A 574 13.86 7.19 5.06
C ASN A 574 12.90 8.39 4.98
N CYS A 575 12.47 8.82 3.79
CA CYS A 575 11.32 9.72 3.65
C CYS A 575 9.97 9.01 3.88
N GLY A 576 10.02 7.75 4.35
CA GLY A 576 8.95 6.75 4.46
C GLY A 576 7.87 7.02 5.51
N LEU A 577 7.43 8.27 5.64
CA LEU A 577 6.19 8.62 6.34
C LEU A 577 5.18 9.31 5.40
N GLY A 578 5.40 9.31 4.09
CA GLY A 578 4.50 9.94 3.10
C GLY A 578 3.45 9.00 2.51
N VAL A 579 2.68 9.54 1.56
CA VAL A 579 1.71 8.81 0.73
C VAL A 579 2.39 7.64 0.00
N THR A 580 1.66 6.55 -0.26
CA THR A 580 2.19 5.39 -1.01
C THR A 580 1.17 4.83 -2.00
N LEU A 581 1.50 3.74 -2.72
CA LEU A 581 0.54 3.05 -3.59
C LEU A 581 -0.47 2.18 -2.82
N GLU A 582 -0.36 2.08 -1.49
CA GLU A 582 -1.33 1.37 -0.65
C GLU A 582 -2.67 2.12 -0.65
N PRO A 583 -3.82 1.45 -0.93
CA PRO A 583 -5.07 2.14 -1.20
C PRO A 583 -5.45 3.18 -0.14
N ALA A 584 -5.42 2.83 1.15
CA ALA A 584 -5.79 3.73 2.24
C ALA A 584 -4.83 4.92 2.46
N LYS A 585 -3.58 4.84 1.97
CA LYS A 585 -2.54 5.86 2.16
C LYS A 585 -2.38 6.81 0.96
N GLY A 586 -2.89 6.42 -0.21
CA GLY A 586 -2.81 7.22 -1.43
C GLY A 586 -4.03 7.06 -2.33
N PRO A 587 -4.15 5.99 -3.13
CA PRO A 587 -5.18 5.89 -4.16
C PRO A 587 -6.63 6.12 -3.72
N ASP A 588 -7.00 5.70 -2.52
CA ASP A 588 -8.34 5.85 -1.94
C ASP A 588 -8.43 7.00 -0.93
N ALA A 589 -7.31 7.63 -0.57
CA ALA A 589 -7.32 8.83 0.25
C ALA A 589 -8.01 10.01 -0.49
N PRO A 590 -8.69 10.92 0.23
CA PRO A 590 -9.25 12.14 -0.35
C PRO A 590 -8.20 13.20 -0.67
N TYR A 591 -7.10 13.23 0.09
CA TYR A 591 -6.03 14.22 0.02
C TYR A 591 -4.68 13.53 -0.18
N LEU A 592 -3.72 14.27 -0.73
CA LEU A 592 -2.31 13.90 -0.70
C LEU A 592 -1.78 14.25 0.70
N TYR A 593 -1.86 13.30 1.62
CA TYR A 593 -1.47 13.49 3.02
C TYR A 593 0.03 13.69 3.19
N GLU A 594 0.43 14.62 4.06
CA GLU A 594 1.77 14.63 4.62
C GLU A 594 1.91 13.61 5.77
N GLY A 595 3.14 13.38 6.22
CA GLY A 595 3.40 12.32 7.20
C GLY A 595 2.83 12.55 8.59
N TRP A 596 2.58 13.82 8.97
CA TRP A 596 1.85 14.13 10.19
C TRP A 596 0.42 13.63 10.13
N MET A 597 -0.32 13.93 9.07
CA MET A 597 -1.68 13.43 8.85
C MET A 597 -1.77 11.90 8.78
N LEU A 598 -0.82 11.24 8.10
CA LEU A 598 -0.79 9.77 8.06
C LEU A 598 -0.54 9.15 9.44
N GLN A 599 0.30 9.77 10.28
CA GLN A 599 0.52 9.35 11.67
C GLN A 599 -0.69 9.65 12.56
N ALA A 600 -1.30 10.83 12.44
CA ALA A 600 -2.47 11.23 13.23
C ALA A 600 -3.71 10.36 12.94
N LEU A 601 -3.83 9.84 11.71
CA LEU A 601 -4.88 8.90 11.32
C LEU A 601 -4.52 7.43 11.63
N HIS A 602 -3.37 7.17 12.24
CA HIS A 602 -2.81 5.83 12.49
C HIS A 602 -2.71 4.95 11.23
N LEU A 603 -2.51 5.58 10.06
CA LEU A 603 -2.30 4.87 8.79
C LEU A 603 -0.86 4.38 8.66
N ILE A 604 0.10 5.08 9.28
CA ILE A 604 1.49 4.67 9.42
C ILE A 604 1.91 4.63 10.90
N PRO A 605 2.96 3.86 11.26
CA PRO A 605 3.44 3.81 12.64
C PRO A 605 3.86 5.19 13.16
N LEU A 606 3.65 5.42 14.46
CA LEU A 606 4.15 6.59 15.15
C LEU A 606 5.68 6.50 15.28
N ASP A 607 6.39 7.52 14.81
CA ASP A 607 7.83 7.68 15.02
C ASP A 607 8.08 8.78 16.04
N VAL A 608 7.90 8.47 17.32
CA VAL A 608 7.99 9.44 18.42
C VAL A 608 9.32 10.20 18.41
N LYS A 609 10.43 9.51 18.09
CA LYS A 609 11.75 10.12 18.06
C LYS A 609 11.86 11.14 16.92
N ASN A 610 11.39 10.78 15.73
CA ASN A 610 11.38 11.70 14.60
C ASN A 610 10.36 12.82 14.80
N ASN A 611 9.18 12.55 15.37
CA ASN A 611 8.16 13.55 15.62
C ASN A 611 8.61 14.64 16.59
N ILE A 612 9.27 14.29 17.69
CA ILE A 612 9.84 15.28 18.63
C ILE A 612 10.83 16.18 17.90
N TYR A 613 11.68 15.58 17.07
CA TYR A 613 12.68 16.29 16.28
C TYR A 613 12.04 17.20 15.21
N THR A 614 11.11 16.69 14.42
CA THR A 614 10.42 17.41 13.35
C THR A 614 9.54 18.52 13.90
N ASP A 615 8.82 18.29 15.00
CA ASP A 615 8.01 19.34 15.64
C ASP A 615 8.89 20.49 16.16
N ALA A 616 10.00 20.18 16.82
CA ALA A 616 10.95 21.20 17.30
C ALA A 616 11.57 22.00 16.13
N MET A 617 11.91 21.32 15.03
CA MET A 617 12.42 21.94 13.81
C MET A 617 11.38 22.87 13.19
N GLU A 618 10.14 22.41 13.04
CA GLU A 618 9.04 23.21 12.48
C GLU A 618 8.66 24.41 13.34
N GLN A 619 8.74 24.28 14.67
CA GLN A 619 8.61 25.41 15.59
C GLN A 619 9.72 26.43 15.36
N HIS A 620 10.97 25.99 15.24
CA HIS A 620 12.11 26.89 15.17
C HIS A 620 12.26 27.59 13.80
N LEU A 621 12.06 26.87 12.69
CA LEU A 621 12.21 27.43 11.34
C LEU A 621 10.91 28.03 10.79
N PHE A 622 9.78 27.35 10.97
CA PHE A 622 8.49 27.79 10.43
C PHE A 622 7.61 28.47 11.46
N GLY A 623 7.95 28.49 12.75
CA GLY A 623 7.17 29.18 13.79
C GLY A 623 5.78 28.58 14.02
N TYR A 624 5.60 27.28 13.76
CA TYR A 624 4.37 26.58 14.12
C TYR A 624 4.23 26.48 15.65
N PRO A 625 3.01 26.43 16.20
CA PRO A 625 2.82 26.07 17.60
C PRO A 625 3.23 24.61 17.83
N PRO A 626 3.71 24.25 19.02
CA PRO A 626 4.04 22.86 19.35
C PRO A 626 2.80 21.96 19.30
N PHE A 627 2.99 20.67 19.00
CA PHE A 627 1.94 19.68 19.27
C PHE A 627 1.67 19.59 20.78
N ALA A 628 0.43 19.32 21.16
CA ALA A 628 0.09 19.04 22.56
C ALA A 628 0.82 17.80 23.08
N ASP A 629 0.94 16.78 22.23
CA ASP A 629 1.78 15.61 22.43
C ASP A 629 2.38 15.16 21.08
N PRO A 630 3.67 15.40 20.80
CA PRO A 630 4.30 14.98 19.54
C PRO A 630 4.44 13.45 19.43
N SER A 631 4.34 12.71 20.54
CA SER A 631 4.25 11.25 20.49
C SER A 631 2.87 10.77 20.00
N CYS A 632 1.89 11.68 19.99
CA CYS A 632 0.51 11.43 19.62
C CYS A 632 -0.12 12.60 18.85
N PRO A 633 0.32 12.87 17.60
CA PRO A 633 -0.15 14.04 16.85
C PRO A 633 -1.65 13.96 16.58
N ASP A 634 -2.38 15.05 16.86
CA ASP A 634 -3.81 15.16 16.58
C ASP A 634 -4.08 15.64 15.15
N VAL A 635 -5.21 15.19 14.57
CA VAL A 635 -5.60 15.51 13.19
C VAL A 635 -5.73 17.03 12.92
N PRO A 636 -6.37 17.84 13.78
CA PRO A 636 -6.48 19.29 13.55
C PRO A 636 -5.14 20.04 13.48
N THR A 637 -4.17 19.65 14.32
CA THR A 637 -2.83 20.24 14.30
C THR A 637 -2.01 19.70 13.14
N ALA A 638 -2.07 18.38 12.88
CA ALA A 638 -1.40 17.73 11.76
C ALA A 638 -1.81 18.33 10.41
N ALA A 639 -3.11 18.52 10.17
CA ALA A 639 -3.64 19.10 8.92
C ALA A 639 -3.15 20.53 8.61
N GLN A 640 -2.59 21.23 9.61
CA GLN A 640 -2.03 22.56 9.46
C GLN A 640 -0.51 22.56 9.28
N ARG A 641 0.16 21.41 9.33
CA ARG A 641 1.60 21.30 9.11
C ARG A 641 1.95 21.45 7.62
N PRO A 642 3.20 21.84 7.30
CA PRO A 642 3.63 22.02 5.92
C PRO A 642 3.78 20.66 5.23
N MET A 643 3.48 20.61 3.94
CA MET A 643 3.85 19.48 3.10
C MET A 643 5.27 19.69 2.58
N TYR A 644 6.18 18.76 2.84
CA TYR A 644 7.55 18.84 2.33
C TYR A 644 7.59 18.59 0.81
N SER A 645 8.07 19.55 0.04
CA SER A 645 8.22 19.38 -1.42
C SER A 645 9.45 20.12 -1.96
N ALA A 646 9.87 19.77 -3.17
CA ALA A 646 11.07 20.30 -3.80
C ALA A 646 10.73 21.19 -4.99
N LEU A 647 11.46 22.29 -5.15
CA LEU A 647 11.51 23.03 -6.41
C LEU A 647 12.42 22.29 -7.39
N ASN A 648 11.87 21.85 -8.51
CA ASN A 648 12.61 21.17 -9.58
C ASN A 648 13.45 22.17 -10.40
N MET A 649 14.34 22.89 -9.72
CA MET A 649 15.13 24.00 -10.28
C MET A 649 16.22 23.55 -11.25
N PHE A 650 16.52 22.25 -11.33
CA PHE A 650 17.46 21.67 -12.29
C PHE A 650 16.76 20.97 -13.48
N ARG A 651 15.41 21.02 -13.52
CA ARG A 651 14.55 20.36 -14.51
C ARG A 651 14.74 18.84 -14.57
N ALA A 652 15.06 18.23 -13.42
CA ALA A 652 15.22 16.79 -13.30
C ALA A 652 13.96 16.03 -13.76
N SER A 653 14.15 15.00 -14.57
CA SER A 653 13.05 14.20 -15.13
C SER A 653 12.23 13.52 -14.03
N GLY A 654 12.89 13.00 -13.00
CA GLY A 654 12.26 12.35 -11.85
C GLY A 654 11.91 13.29 -10.70
N GLY A 655 11.96 14.61 -10.89
CA GLY A 655 11.77 15.56 -9.80
C GLY A 655 12.90 15.44 -8.77
N ASN A 656 12.57 15.04 -7.53
CA ASN A 656 13.55 14.75 -6.49
C ASN A 656 13.46 13.28 -5.99
N PRO A 657 14.14 12.32 -6.64
CA PRO A 657 14.05 10.89 -6.32
C PRO A 657 14.55 10.50 -4.92
N GLN A 658 15.04 11.42 -4.08
CA GLN A 658 15.49 11.17 -2.70
C GLN A 658 14.45 10.41 -1.86
N CYS A 659 13.16 10.72 -2.05
CA CYS A 659 12.08 10.24 -1.21
C CYS A 659 11.23 9.11 -1.82
N GLY A 660 11.68 8.56 -2.94
CA GLY A 660 11.06 7.39 -3.55
C GLY A 660 10.89 7.52 -5.07
N PRO A 661 10.45 6.43 -5.72
CA PRO A 661 10.44 6.32 -7.18
C PRO A 661 9.22 6.97 -7.85
N ILE A 662 8.33 7.61 -7.09
CA ILE A 662 7.12 8.26 -7.61
C ILE A 662 7.20 9.74 -7.26
N SER A 663 6.92 10.61 -8.24
CA SER A 663 6.83 12.06 -8.04
C SER A 663 5.44 12.55 -8.36
N ALA A 664 4.79 13.23 -7.43
CA ALA A 664 3.62 14.05 -7.71
C ALA A 664 4.06 15.46 -8.12
N ILE A 665 3.66 15.87 -9.33
CA ILE A 665 3.84 17.26 -9.77
C ILE A 665 2.64 18.07 -9.29
N LEU A 666 2.89 19.05 -8.44
CA LEU A 666 1.85 19.85 -7.78
C LEU A 666 1.41 21.02 -8.67
N SER A 667 0.11 21.33 -8.63
CA SER A 667 -0.44 22.47 -9.37
C SER A 667 0.06 23.79 -8.78
N ARG A 668 0.86 24.54 -9.54
CA ARG A 668 1.33 25.89 -9.17
C ARG A 668 0.17 26.85 -8.98
N LYS A 669 -0.89 26.70 -9.78
CA LYS A 669 -2.14 27.48 -9.64
C LYS A 669 -2.84 27.17 -8.31
N TYR A 670 -2.89 25.90 -7.91
CA TYR A 670 -3.54 25.47 -6.68
C TYR A 670 -2.81 25.94 -5.41
N ILE A 671 -1.48 25.95 -5.43
CA ILE A 671 -0.63 26.33 -4.27
C ILE A 671 -0.20 27.81 -4.27
N ASN A 672 -0.68 28.60 -5.23
CA ASN A 672 -0.32 30.01 -5.35
C ASN A 672 -0.74 30.80 -4.10
N GLY A 673 0.16 31.62 -3.58
CA GLY A 673 -0.06 32.41 -2.36
C GLY A 673 -0.12 31.56 -1.08
N SER A 674 0.35 30.32 -1.10
CA SER A 674 0.23 29.41 0.03
C SER A 674 1.36 28.38 0.09
N ALA A 675 2.59 28.83 -0.14
CA ALA A 675 3.79 28.01 0.00
C ALA A 675 4.96 28.85 0.49
N VAL A 676 5.84 28.25 1.27
CA VAL A 676 7.06 28.88 1.81
C VAL A 676 8.29 28.13 1.33
N ALA A 677 9.39 28.84 1.16
CA ALA A 677 10.62 28.29 0.63
C ALA A 677 11.74 28.34 1.68
N ALA A 678 12.54 27.28 1.73
CA ALA A 678 13.82 27.23 2.39
C ALA A 678 14.91 26.98 1.33
N PRO A 679 16.14 27.47 1.54
CA PRO A 679 17.18 27.33 0.53
C PRO A 679 17.60 25.87 0.32
N ILE A 680 17.31 24.98 1.27
CA ILE A 680 17.72 23.58 1.33
C ILE A 680 16.68 22.78 2.11
N ASP A 681 16.79 21.44 2.04
CA ASP A 681 16.04 20.53 2.89
C ASP A 681 16.23 20.89 4.39
N THR A 682 15.15 21.27 5.05
CA THR A 682 15.13 21.77 6.42
C THR A 682 15.31 20.65 7.44
N GLY A 683 14.89 19.43 7.12
CA GLY A 683 15.16 18.23 7.91
C GLY A 683 16.64 17.83 7.86
N LEU A 684 17.25 17.92 6.68
CA LEU A 684 18.69 17.73 6.47
C LEU A 684 19.47 18.84 7.18
N PHE A 685 19.06 20.09 7.04
CA PHE A 685 19.72 21.21 7.72
C PHE A 685 19.69 21.03 9.25
N ALA A 686 18.52 20.79 9.84
CA ALA A 686 18.43 20.60 11.28
C ALA A 686 19.21 19.37 11.76
N GLY A 687 19.37 18.33 10.92
CA GLY A 687 20.00 17.07 11.29
C GLY A 687 21.51 17.13 11.22
N PHE A 688 22.05 17.83 10.20
CA PHE A 688 23.49 17.92 9.95
C PHE A 688 24.11 19.24 10.41
N CYS A 689 23.35 20.32 10.47
CA CYS A 689 23.82 21.62 10.94
C CYS A 689 23.40 21.92 12.37
N GLY A 690 22.40 21.21 12.90
CA GLY A 690 21.77 21.49 14.19
C GLY A 690 20.96 22.79 14.20
N LEU A 691 20.02 22.90 15.13
CA LEU A 691 19.20 24.11 15.27
C LEU A 691 19.96 25.27 15.92
N ASP A 692 21.08 25.04 16.60
CA ASP A 692 21.86 26.09 17.29
C ASP A 692 23.38 26.03 17.01
N THR A 693 23.85 24.99 16.31
CA THR A 693 25.28 24.76 16.07
C THR A 693 25.74 25.37 14.75
N LYS A 694 26.98 25.87 14.71
CA LYS A 694 27.66 26.35 13.49
C LYS A 694 28.56 25.27 12.88
N GLU A 695 28.52 24.05 13.39
CA GLU A 695 29.48 23.01 13.03
C GLU A 695 29.09 22.33 11.72
N THR A 696 30.05 22.24 10.81
CA THR A 696 29.92 21.50 9.54
C THR A 696 30.12 20.02 9.81
N VAL A 697 29.08 19.20 9.68
CA VAL A 697 29.21 17.74 9.76
C VAL A 697 29.74 17.20 8.42
N ALA A 698 30.70 16.27 8.48
CA ALA A 698 31.25 15.62 7.30
C ALA A 698 30.30 14.52 6.81
N PHE A 699 29.91 14.57 5.54
CA PHE A 699 29.22 13.48 4.87
C PHE A 699 30.27 12.49 4.37
N ASN A 700 30.42 11.36 5.05
CA ASN A 700 31.33 10.30 4.60
C ASN A 700 32.81 10.73 4.53
N GLY A 701 33.24 11.64 5.42
CA GLY A 701 34.59 12.23 5.41
C GLY A 701 34.74 13.44 4.49
N VAL A 702 33.76 13.75 3.65
CA VAL A 702 33.71 14.94 2.80
C VAL A 702 32.87 16.01 3.49
N ARG A 703 33.47 17.17 3.79
CA ARG A 703 32.71 18.34 4.26
C ARG A 703 32.11 19.05 3.05
N CYS A 704 30.88 18.66 2.70
CA CYS A 704 30.14 19.19 1.56
C CYS A 704 29.05 20.22 1.92
N LEU A 705 28.86 20.52 3.21
CA LEU A 705 27.85 21.46 3.73
C LEU A 705 28.52 22.60 4.50
N ARG A 706 28.07 23.85 4.26
CA ARG A 706 28.48 25.06 4.97
C ARG A 706 27.35 25.64 5.80
N CYS A 707 27.14 25.03 6.97
CA CYS A 707 26.05 25.35 7.89
C CYS A 707 26.01 26.82 8.33
N GLU A 708 27.17 27.47 8.43
CA GLU A 708 27.32 28.89 8.77
C GLU A 708 26.62 29.83 7.78
N ILE A 709 26.44 29.44 6.52
CA ILE A 709 25.88 30.32 5.49
C ILE A 709 24.42 30.68 5.77
N TRP A 710 23.62 29.72 6.21
CA TRP A 710 22.23 29.98 6.58
C TRP A 710 22.07 30.28 8.07
N SER A 711 22.87 29.65 8.94
CA SER A 711 22.80 29.86 10.40
C SER A 711 23.33 31.21 10.88
N SER A 712 24.25 31.86 10.14
CA SER A 712 24.75 33.21 10.47
C SER A 712 23.82 34.34 10.02
N SER A 713 22.83 34.04 9.15
CA SER A 713 21.75 34.98 8.87
C SER A 713 20.91 35.10 10.14
N SER A 714 20.85 36.29 10.73
CA SER A 714 20.31 36.53 12.08
C SER A 714 18.83 36.15 12.28
N GLN A 715 18.14 35.68 11.24
CA GLN A 715 16.70 35.39 11.26
C GLN A 715 16.29 34.12 10.48
N ARG A 716 17.21 33.35 9.87
CA ARG A 716 16.89 32.15 9.04
C ARG A 716 15.66 32.37 8.16
N VAL A 717 15.62 33.52 7.50
CA VAL A 717 14.43 34.03 6.83
C VAL A 717 14.01 33.09 5.71
N LEU A 718 12.75 32.69 5.75
CA LEU A 718 12.12 31.89 4.69
C LEU A 718 11.80 32.77 3.48
N GLY A 719 11.66 32.13 2.32
CA GLY A 719 11.18 32.76 1.10
C GLY A 719 9.75 32.35 0.78
N THR A 720 9.28 32.82 -0.37
CA THR A 720 8.07 32.30 -1.02
C THR A 720 8.39 31.99 -2.48
N PRO A 721 7.60 31.17 -3.19
CA PRO A 721 7.87 30.85 -4.59
C PRO A 721 8.07 32.05 -5.52
N ASP A 722 7.49 33.20 -5.17
CA ASP A 722 7.63 34.44 -5.92
C ASP A 722 8.89 35.23 -5.57
N ILE A 723 9.45 35.01 -4.37
CA ILE A 723 10.57 35.78 -3.79
C ILE A 723 11.62 34.80 -3.23
N LEU A 724 12.48 34.33 -4.14
CA LEU A 724 13.58 33.39 -3.85
C LEU A 724 14.97 34.05 -3.87
N ASP A 725 15.03 35.36 -4.14
CA ASP A 725 16.25 36.09 -4.48
C ASP A 725 17.31 36.07 -3.37
N HIS A 726 16.88 36.15 -2.12
CA HIS A 726 17.78 36.07 -0.95
C HIS A 726 18.20 34.64 -0.63
N LEU A 727 17.41 33.63 -1.04
CA LEU A 727 17.71 32.22 -0.80
C LEU A 727 18.70 31.66 -1.82
N LEU A 728 18.71 32.16 -3.05
CA LEU A 728 19.55 31.61 -4.12
C LEU A 728 21.06 31.73 -3.83
N PRO A 729 21.59 32.87 -3.38
CA PRO A 729 22.97 32.95 -2.93
C PRO A 729 23.27 31.99 -1.77
N VAL A 730 22.35 31.83 -0.82
CA VAL A 730 22.51 30.90 0.32
C VAL A 730 22.64 29.47 -0.20
N PHE A 731 21.74 29.02 -1.08
CA PHE A 731 21.78 27.70 -1.70
C PHE A 731 23.11 27.43 -2.43
N LEU A 732 23.57 28.37 -3.26
CA LEU A 732 24.80 28.21 -4.04
C LEU A 732 26.06 28.12 -3.17
N HIS A 733 26.07 28.79 -2.03
CA HIS A 733 27.20 28.75 -1.09
C HIS A 733 27.13 27.56 -0.12
N PHE A 734 25.93 27.05 0.14
CA PHE A 734 25.70 26.00 1.15
C PHE A 734 26.40 24.69 0.79
N TYR A 735 26.29 24.26 -0.48
CA TYR A 735 26.92 23.02 -0.95
C TYR A 735 28.29 23.29 -1.57
N ASN A 736 29.38 22.94 -0.88
CA ASN A 736 30.76 23.13 -1.36
C ASN A 736 31.38 21.87 -1.98
N ALA A 737 30.56 20.87 -2.35
CA ALA A 737 31.04 19.60 -2.90
C ALA A 737 31.84 19.77 -4.22
N THR A 738 31.61 20.85 -4.98
CA THR A 738 32.32 21.18 -6.22
C THR A 738 33.58 22.03 -6.00
N GLN A 739 33.95 22.32 -4.75
CA GLN A 739 35.13 23.12 -4.41
C GLN A 739 36.45 22.45 -4.83
N GLU A 740 36.52 21.11 -4.82
CA GLU A 740 37.69 20.38 -5.32
C GLU A 740 37.94 20.61 -6.82
N VAL A 741 36.88 20.89 -7.59
CA VAL A 741 36.93 21.08 -9.05
C VAL A 741 37.18 22.56 -9.40
N ALA A 742 36.46 23.46 -8.74
CA ALA A 742 36.39 24.87 -9.10
C ALA A 742 37.14 25.80 -8.14
N GLY A 743 37.79 25.26 -7.11
CA GLY A 743 38.44 26.04 -6.05
C GLY A 743 37.47 26.98 -5.36
N ASP A 744 37.94 28.16 -4.97
CA ASP A 744 37.13 29.18 -4.30
C ASP A 744 36.00 29.76 -5.19
N SER A 745 36.05 29.54 -6.51
CA SER A 745 35.00 29.95 -7.46
C SER A 745 33.92 28.89 -7.70
N TYR A 746 33.75 27.93 -6.78
CA TYR A 746 32.75 26.87 -6.91
C TYR A 746 31.30 27.39 -6.92
N VAL A 747 31.05 28.54 -6.30
CA VAL A 747 29.73 29.19 -6.30
C VAL A 747 29.38 29.65 -7.71
N GLU A 748 30.30 30.32 -8.40
CA GLU A 748 30.13 30.69 -9.80
C GLU A 748 30.07 29.47 -10.72
N TYR A 749 30.83 28.42 -10.44
CA TYR A 749 30.74 27.16 -11.18
C TYR A 749 29.34 26.55 -11.08
N ASN A 750 28.78 26.46 -9.88
CA ASN A 750 27.43 25.95 -9.63
C ASN A 750 26.36 26.84 -10.29
N LEU A 751 26.51 28.17 -10.20
CA LEU A 751 25.60 29.12 -10.85
C LEU A 751 25.66 29.02 -12.39
N ALA A 752 26.85 28.86 -12.97
CA ALA A 752 27.00 28.66 -14.41
C ALA A 752 26.31 27.37 -14.86
N ARG A 753 26.46 26.26 -14.13
CA ARG A 753 25.73 25.01 -14.41
C ARG A 753 24.22 25.20 -14.35
N LEU A 754 23.70 25.84 -13.30
CA LEU A 754 22.28 26.13 -13.16
C LEU A 754 21.75 26.99 -14.32
N LEU A 755 22.47 28.05 -14.70
CA LEU A 755 22.12 28.92 -15.83
C LEU A 755 22.14 28.16 -17.16
N THR A 756 23.20 27.38 -17.42
CA THR A 756 23.29 26.57 -18.64
C THR A 756 22.12 25.59 -18.72
N ARG A 757 21.80 24.88 -17.63
CA ARG A 757 20.68 23.93 -17.64
C ARG A 757 19.30 24.58 -17.85
N LEU A 758 19.04 25.69 -17.16
CA LEU A 758 17.74 26.35 -17.23
C LEU A 758 17.54 27.10 -18.54
N LEU A 759 18.61 27.72 -19.07
CA LEU A 759 18.51 28.69 -20.16
C LEU A 759 19.00 28.18 -21.52
N SER A 760 19.80 27.11 -21.59
CA SER A 760 20.46 26.74 -22.86
C SER A 760 19.55 26.06 -23.89
N ARG A 761 18.36 25.56 -23.49
CA ARG A 761 17.33 24.93 -24.35
C ARG A 761 17.81 23.76 -25.27
N LYS A 762 19.08 23.35 -25.22
CA LYS A 762 19.66 22.31 -26.11
C LYS A 762 19.65 20.89 -25.56
N THR A 763 19.13 20.68 -24.35
CA THR A 763 19.28 19.45 -23.57
C THR A 763 18.73 18.18 -24.22
N TYR A 764 17.86 18.26 -25.24
CA TYR A 764 17.35 17.08 -25.95
C TYR A 764 17.95 16.83 -27.34
N ALA A 765 18.43 17.87 -28.04
CA ALA A 765 18.81 17.74 -29.45
C ALA A 765 20.03 16.83 -29.71
N HIS A 766 20.83 16.54 -28.67
CA HIS A 766 22.07 15.75 -28.78
C HIS A 766 22.12 14.46 -27.94
N ALA A 767 21.17 14.25 -27.01
CA ALA A 767 21.17 13.07 -26.14
C ALA A 767 20.93 11.75 -26.90
N LEU A 768 20.50 11.82 -28.16
CA LEU A 768 20.23 10.66 -29.02
C LEU A 768 21.37 10.34 -29.99
N HIS A 769 22.44 11.16 -30.06
CA HIS A 769 23.44 11.00 -31.12
C HIS A 769 24.90 10.79 -30.71
N ASP A 770 25.34 11.12 -29.50
CA ASP A 770 26.73 10.83 -29.08
C ASP A 770 26.84 10.78 -27.54
N LEU A 771 27.24 9.64 -26.98
CA LEU A 771 27.73 9.53 -25.60
C LEU A 771 29.22 9.87 -25.58
N GLY A 772 29.55 11.11 -25.95
CA GLY A 772 30.91 11.63 -25.90
C GLY A 772 31.25 12.24 -24.53
N ASN A 773 32.51 12.14 -24.11
CA ASN A 773 33.00 12.82 -22.89
C ASN A 773 33.38 14.28 -23.18
N SER A 774 32.52 15.05 -23.84
CA SER A 774 32.77 16.48 -24.09
C SER A 774 32.38 17.32 -22.87
N LEU A 775 33.20 18.31 -22.52
CA LEU A 775 32.94 19.24 -21.40
C LEU A 775 31.57 19.96 -21.47
N PRO A 776 31.05 20.38 -22.65
CA PRO A 776 29.72 20.97 -22.78
C PRO A 776 28.58 20.01 -22.39
N GLU A 777 28.69 18.73 -22.73
CA GLU A 777 27.68 17.73 -22.36
C GLU A 777 27.68 17.43 -20.86
N GLN A 778 28.85 17.41 -20.22
CA GLN A 778 28.96 17.18 -18.77
C GLN A 778 28.24 18.25 -17.94
N ALA A 779 28.24 19.51 -18.40
CA ALA A 779 27.54 20.62 -17.73
C ALA A 779 26.00 20.48 -17.81
N LEU A 780 25.48 19.71 -18.77
CA LEU A 780 24.06 19.40 -18.95
C LEU A 780 23.64 18.09 -18.30
N ARG A 781 24.55 17.37 -17.63
CA ARG A 781 24.24 16.17 -16.84
C ARG A 781 24.01 16.52 -15.37
N LEU A 782 23.03 15.88 -14.73
CA LEU A 782 22.85 16.00 -13.29
C LEU A 782 23.93 15.19 -12.60
N ASN A 783 24.59 15.81 -11.62
CA ASN A 783 25.36 15.07 -10.64
C ASN A 783 24.45 14.64 -9.47
N THR A 784 24.98 13.84 -8.54
CA THR A 784 24.24 13.39 -7.35
C THR A 784 23.73 14.55 -6.51
N LEU A 785 24.52 15.63 -6.40
CA LEU A 785 24.09 16.81 -5.66
C LEU A 785 22.83 17.38 -6.31
N GLU A 786 22.87 17.79 -7.56
CA GLU A 786 21.77 18.41 -8.30
C GLU A 786 20.52 17.52 -8.40
N ASN A 787 20.69 16.20 -8.49
CA ASN A 787 19.57 15.26 -8.64
C ASN A 787 18.88 14.90 -7.32
N ILE A 788 19.62 14.80 -6.21
CA ILE A 788 19.10 14.22 -4.94
C ILE A 788 19.05 15.26 -3.82
N LEU A 789 20.07 16.10 -3.69
CA LEU A 789 20.22 17.01 -2.54
C LEU A 789 20.07 18.50 -2.92
N GLY A 790 20.24 18.82 -4.19
CA GLY A 790 20.38 20.15 -4.75
C GLY A 790 19.02 20.66 -5.18
N TYR A 791 18.17 20.91 -4.21
CA TYR A 791 16.87 21.53 -4.45
C TYR A 791 16.60 22.56 -3.35
N MET A 792 15.81 23.57 -3.70
CA MET A 792 15.17 24.40 -2.69
C MET A 792 13.93 23.67 -2.19
N GLU A 793 13.84 23.50 -0.89
CA GLU A 793 12.63 23.00 -0.25
C GLU A 793 11.55 24.08 -0.35
N VAL A 794 10.42 23.75 -0.96
CA VAL A 794 9.28 24.65 -1.07
C VAL A 794 8.07 23.90 -0.57
N ASN A 795 7.50 24.34 0.53
CA ASN A 795 6.48 23.60 1.25
C ASN A 795 5.11 24.23 1.05
N PRO A 796 4.17 23.54 0.38
CA PRO A 796 2.77 23.93 0.38
C PRO A 796 2.22 24.00 1.80
N LEU A 797 1.59 25.13 2.10
CA LEU A 797 0.87 25.40 3.34
C LEU A 797 -0.64 25.28 3.11
N VAL A 798 -1.03 24.27 2.34
CA VAL A 798 -2.43 23.98 1.97
C VAL A 798 -2.66 22.49 1.95
N THR A 799 -3.88 22.07 2.29
CA THR A 799 -4.32 20.70 2.05
C THR A 799 -4.45 20.45 0.55
N ILE A 800 -3.72 19.47 0.02
CA ILE A 800 -3.71 19.13 -1.40
C ILE A 800 -4.79 18.10 -1.69
N ASP A 801 -5.91 18.53 -2.29
CA ASP A 801 -6.90 17.60 -2.81
C ASP A 801 -6.45 17.01 -4.15
N TYR A 802 -6.80 15.75 -4.39
CA TYR A 802 -6.40 15.08 -5.62
C TYR A 802 -7.01 15.67 -6.90
N PRO A 803 -8.32 16.02 -6.95
CA PRO A 803 -8.89 16.58 -8.18
C PRO A 803 -8.19 17.82 -8.73
N HIS A 804 -7.63 18.69 -7.88
CA HIS A 804 -7.08 19.99 -8.29
C HIS A 804 -5.60 20.19 -7.96
N GLY A 805 -5.09 19.54 -6.91
CA GLY A 805 -3.75 19.80 -6.38
C GLY A 805 -2.61 19.08 -7.09
N VAL A 806 -2.90 18.03 -7.87
CA VAL A 806 -1.91 17.23 -8.61
C VAL A 806 -2.15 17.36 -10.12
N VAL A 807 -1.08 17.68 -10.86
CA VAL A 807 -1.09 17.82 -12.33
C VAL A 807 -0.85 16.47 -13.00
N MET A 808 0.20 15.76 -12.57
CA MET A 808 0.56 14.43 -13.07
C MET A 808 1.39 13.66 -12.05
N LEU A 809 1.50 12.35 -12.27
CA LEU A 809 2.49 11.53 -11.58
C LEU A 809 3.64 11.17 -12.54
N VAL A 810 4.85 11.10 -12.01
CA VAL A 810 6.04 10.61 -12.69
C VAL A 810 6.54 9.36 -11.99
N GLY A 811 6.75 8.27 -12.72
CA GLY A 811 7.36 7.05 -12.21
C GLY A 811 8.79 6.91 -12.71
N LEU A 812 9.73 6.54 -11.83
CA LEU A 812 11.07 6.16 -12.24
C LEU A 812 11.03 4.82 -13.00
N PHE A 813 11.52 4.83 -14.23
CA PHE A 813 11.40 3.74 -15.18
C PHE A 813 12.06 2.46 -14.65
N GLU A 814 13.24 2.57 -14.07
CA GLU A 814 14.07 1.47 -13.58
C GLU A 814 13.50 0.79 -12.34
N ALA A 815 12.76 1.55 -11.53
CA ALA A 815 12.14 1.05 -10.30
C ALA A 815 10.76 0.44 -10.56
N LEU A 816 9.97 1.05 -11.44
CA LEU A 816 8.52 0.79 -11.52
C LEU A 816 8.07 0.20 -12.87
N PHE A 817 8.79 0.43 -13.97
CA PHE A 817 8.34 -0.06 -15.28
C PHE A 817 8.47 -1.59 -15.37
N GLY A 818 7.44 -2.27 -15.87
CA GLY A 818 7.40 -3.74 -15.91
C GLY A 818 7.03 -4.42 -14.57
N THR A 819 6.74 -3.67 -13.50
CA THR A 819 6.44 -4.24 -12.16
C THR A 819 4.96 -4.12 -11.77
N GLU A 820 4.55 -4.87 -10.75
CA GLU A 820 3.20 -4.76 -10.15
C GLU A 820 2.93 -3.37 -9.56
N ASP A 821 3.94 -2.73 -8.97
CA ASP A 821 3.81 -1.37 -8.43
C ASP A 821 3.67 -0.34 -9.56
N GLY A 822 4.35 -0.53 -10.69
CA GLY A 822 4.08 0.25 -11.90
C GLY A 822 2.65 0.07 -12.44
N LEU A 823 2.08 -1.14 -12.37
CA LEU A 823 0.68 -1.36 -12.72
C LEU A 823 -0.28 -0.66 -11.74
N ARG A 824 0.05 -0.63 -10.44
CA ARG A 824 -0.73 0.10 -9.43
C ARG A 824 -0.67 1.61 -9.68
N LEU A 825 0.51 2.15 -10.00
CA LEU A 825 0.67 3.56 -10.37
C LEU A 825 -0.18 3.92 -11.60
N ARG A 826 -0.12 3.11 -12.67
CA ARG A 826 -1.00 3.25 -13.85
C ARG A 826 -2.48 3.27 -13.47
N LYS A 827 -2.93 2.30 -12.67
CA LYS A 827 -4.32 2.21 -12.20
C LYS A 827 -4.74 3.45 -11.41
N TRP A 828 -3.84 4.02 -10.61
CA TRP A 828 -4.13 5.23 -9.85
C TRP A 828 -4.30 6.45 -10.78
N CYS A 829 -3.38 6.66 -11.73
CA CYS A 829 -3.51 7.72 -12.73
C CYS A 829 -4.80 7.57 -13.54
N LEU A 830 -5.14 6.36 -13.98
CA LEU A 830 -6.39 6.06 -14.68
C LEU A 830 -7.64 6.38 -13.83
N LYS A 831 -7.63 6.02 -12.54
CA LYS A 831 -8.72 6.32 -11.61
C LYS A 831 -8.93 7.83 -11.43
N ARG A 832 -7.87 8.62 -11.46
CA ARG A 832 -7.89 10.06 -11.20
C ARG A 832 -7.97 10.91 -12.46
N GLY A 833 -7.76 10.33 -13.64
CA GLY A 833 -7.69 11.07 -14.90
C GLY A 833 -6.44 11.94 -15.00
N TRP A 834 -5.32 11.49 -14.42
CA TRP A 834 -4.04 12.19 -14.51
C TRP A 834 -3.14 11.57 -15.59
N PRO A 835 -2.34 12.39 -16.30
CA PRO A 835 -1.21 11.90 -17.06
C PRO A 835 -0.23 11.12 -16.15
N LEU A 836 0.38 10.09 -16.72
CA LEU A 836 1.52 9.39 -16.15
C LEU A 836 2.70 9.59 -17.08
N ALA A 837 3.84 10.00 -16.53
CA ALA A 837 5.09 10.05 -17.27
C ALA A 837 6.12 9.08 -16.66
N TRP A 838 6.97 8.53 -17.50
CA TRP A 838 8.12 7.74 -17.07
C TRP A 838 9.39 8.57 -17.21
N ALA A 839 10.27 8.47 -16.23
CA ALA A 839 11.56 9.16 -16.22
C ALA A 839 12.69 8.15 -15.96
N HIS A 840 13.77 8.28 -16.73
CA HIS A 840 15.03 7.60 -16.41
C HIS A 840 15.70 8.32 -15.25
N ASN A 841 16.20 7.54 -14.29
CA ASN A 841 17.13 7.97 -13.26
C ASN A 841 17.98 6.76 -12.81
N PRO A 842 19.18 6.55 -13.39
CA PRO A 842 19.97 5.36 -13.15
C PRO A 842 20.57 5.31 -11.75
N ASP A 843 20.70 6.45 -11.07
CA ASP A 843 20.96 6.49 -9.63
C ASP A 843 19.64 6.38 -8.88
N ILE A 844 19.16 5.15 -8.72
CA ILE A 844 18.04 4.85 -7.83
C ILE A 844 18.53 5.15 -6.40
N SER A 845 18.30 6.37 -5.96
CA SER A 845 18.75 6.90 -4.69
C SER A 845 17.75 6.55 -3.59
N SER A 846 17.79 5.33 -3.06
CA SER A 846 17.21 5.14 -1.73
C SER A 846 18.20 5.75 -0.75
N TRP A 847 17.93 7.00 -0.39
CA TRP A 847 18.60 7.70 0.68
C TRP A 847 18.38 6.88 1.97
N ASN A 848 19.34 6.01 2.30
CA ASN A 848 19.27 5.12 3.46
C ASN A 848 19.85 5.83 4.70
N CYS A 849 19.58 7.13 4.84
CA CYS A 849 19.97 7.95 5.98
C CYS A 849 18.74 8.16 6.85
N GLY A 850 18.75 7.52 8.02
CA GLY A 850 17.67 7.63 8.98
C GLY A 850 18.10 7.31 10.39
N PRO A 851 17.24 7.56 11.39
CA PRO A 851 17.56 7.29 12.78
C PRO A 851 17.88 5.80 13.07
N ALA A 852 17.60 4.90 12.12
CA ALA A 852 17.87 3.46 12.18
C ALA A 852 19.10 2.99 11.37
N THR A 853 19.75 3.84 10.56
CA THR A 853 20.87 3.45 9.68
C THR A 853 22.06 4.42 9.80
N VAL A 854 23.20 3.91 10.28
CA VAL A 854 24.38 4.71 10.63
C VAL A 854 25.34 4.95 9.44
N ASN A 855 25.02 4.43 8.24
CA ASN A 855 25.96 4.41 7.12
C ASN A 855 25.42 5.14 5.90
N CYS A 856 25.57 6.47 5.92
CA CYS A 856 25.26 7.38 4.81
C CYS A 856 26.41 7.43 3.79
N MET A 857 26.60 6.35 3.02
CA MET A 857 27.73 6.28 2.10
C MET A 857 27.41 6.78 0.67
N MET A 858 28.04 7.88 0.24
CA MET A 858 28.09 8.32 -1.17
C MET A 858 29.56 8.53 -1.62
N PRO A 859 29.97 8.07 -2.83
CA PRO A 859 31.30 8.33 -3.37
C PRO A 859 31.51 9.82 -3.70
N SER A 860 32.69 10.37 -3.41
CA SER A 860 33.01 11.79 -3.65
C SER A 860 32.91 12.19 -5.13
N ALA A 861 33.29 11.30 -6.05
CA ALA A 861 33.24 11.52 -7.50
C ALA A 861 31.83 11.84 -8.04
N ASN A 862 30.78 11.36 -7.36
CA ASN A 862 29.41 11.57 -7.80
C ASN A 862 28.92 13.01 -7.58
N PHE A 863 29.63 13.81 -6.78
CA PHE A 863 29.29 15.22 -6.55
C PHE A 863 29.92 16.16 -7.59
N SER A 864 30.99 15.74 -8.26
CA SER A 864 31.73 16.55 -9.23
C SER A 864 31.37 16.22 -10.68
N GLU A 865 31.10 14.95 -10.99
CA GLU A 865 30.83 14.49 -12.35
C GLU A 865 29.31 14.36 -12.60
N GLY A 866 28.83 14.96 -13.70
CA GLY A 866 27.47 14.78 -14.16
C GLY A 866 27.31 13.41 -14.81
N ILE A 867 26.41 12.59 -14.30
CA ILE A 867 26.32 11.15 -14.62
C ILE A 867 25.08 10.76 -15.42
N GLN A 868 24.13 11.70 -15.61
CA GLN A 868 22.93 11.44 -16.39
C GLN A 868 22.38 12.69 -17.10
N ALA A 869 21.89 12.54 -18.33
CA ALA A 869 21.05 13.55 -18.97
C ALA A 869 19.68 13.64 -18.29
N ALA A 870 19.14 14.84 -18.13
CA ALA A 870 17.84 15.07 -17.52
C ALA A 870 16.88 15.79 -18.47
N ASN A 871 15.67 16.09 -17.98
CA ASN A 871 14.61 16.81 -18.68
C ASN A 871 13.87 16.00 -19.76
N LEU A 872 14.09 14.69 -19.88
CA LEU A 872 13.26 13.81 -20.73
C LEU A 872 12.30 12.97 -19.88
N ARG A 873 11.01 13.07 -20.20
CA ARG A 873 9.95 12.17 -19.72
C ARG A 873 9.19 11.59 -20.90
N LEU A 874 8.79 10.33 -20.81
CA LEU A 874 7.92 9.70 -21.81
C LEU A 874 6.52 9.54 -21.22
N LEU A 875 5.52 10.20 -21.82
CA LEU A 875 4.14 10.03 -21.39
C LEU A 875 3.65 8.62 -21.69
N ASP A 876 2.94 8.00 -20.74
CA ASP A 876 2.45 6.63 -20.88
C ASP A 876 1.24 6.57 -21.84
N PRO A 877 1.36 5.94 -23.02
CA PRO A 877 0.30 5.95 -24.03
C PRO A 877 -0.92 5.10 -23.64
N ILE A 878 -0.82 4.24 -22.62
CA ILE A 878 -1.96 3.46 -22.13
C ILE A 878 -2.80 4.32 -21.19
N VAL A 879 -2.14 5.10 -20.32
CA VAL A 879 -2.84 6.06 -19.45
C VAL A 879 -3.44 7.19 -20.27
N LEU A 880 -2.68 7.74 -21.23
CA LEU A 880 -3.12 8.84 -22.07
C LEU A 880 -4.38 8.53 -22.88
N GLU A 881 -4.53 7.31 -23.40
CA GLU A 881 -5.72 6.89 -24.19
C GLU A 881 -7.02 7.02 -23.40
N ALA A 882 -6.95 6.75 -22.09
CA ALA A 882 -8.09 6.72 -21.21
C ALA A 882 -8.40 8.07 -20.56
N LEU A 883 -7.59 9.11 -20.84
CA LEU A 883 -7.86 10.46 -20.35
C LEU A 883 -9.03 11.07 -21.14
N PRO A 884 -9.94 11.83 -20.48
CA PRO A 884 -11.01 12.54 -21.17
C PRO A 884 -10.47 13.49 -22.26
N GLU A 885 -11.23 13.67 -23.34
CA GLU A 885 -10.92 14.67 -24.38
C GLU A 885 -10.64 16.04 -23.73
N GLY A 886 -9.44 16.58 -23.96
CA GLY A 886 -9.07 17.91 -23.49
C GLY A 886 -7.60 18.10 -23.09
N HIS A 887 -6.79 17.04 -23.01
CA HIS A 887 -5.33 17.21 -23.11
C HIS A 887 -4.98 17.39 -24.60
N ASN A 888 -4.20 18.42 -24.95
CA ASN A 888 -3.79 18.78 -26.33
C ASN A 888 -2.84 17.76 -27.00
N LEU A 889 -3.00 16.48 -26.72
CA LEU A 889 -2.33 15.40 -27.43
C LEU A 889 -3.31 14.85 -28.45
N THR A 890 -3.16 15.31 -29.70
CA THR A 890 -3.90 14.73 -30.81
C THR A 890 -3.50 13.26 -30.93
N THR A 891 -4.49 12.37 -30.80
CA THR A 891 -4.44 10.93 -31.09
C THR A 891 -4.24 10.73 -32.60
N GLU A 892 -3.04 11.06 -33.09
CA GLU A 892 -2.67 10.91 -34.50
C GLU A 892 -2.18 9.49 -34.81
N GLN A 893 -1.97 9.23 -36.11
CA GLN A 893 -1.67 7.93 -36.76
C GLN A 893 -0.67 7.00 -36.03
N PHE A 894 0.20 7.53 -35.17
CA PHE A 894 1.28 6.79 -34.52
C PHE A 894 0.94 6.24 -33.13
N PHE A 895 -0.17 6.68 -32.51
CA PHE A 895 -0.52 6.29 -31.15
C PHE A 895 -0.64 4.76 -30.93
N PRO A 896 -1.22 3.97 -31.85
CA PRO A 896 -1.21 2.50 -31.74
C PRO A 896 0.19 1.90 -31.78
N LEU A 897 1.11 2.50 -32.54
CA LEU A 897 2.51 2.06 -32.64
C LEU A 897 3.26 2.39 -31.34
N SER A 898 3.05 3.59 -30.77
CA SER A 898 3.64 3.95 -29.48
C SER A 898 3.16 3.00 -28.36
N GLN A 899 1.88 2.63 -28.37
CA GLN A 899 1.34 1.65 -27.43
C GLN A 899 1.95 0.26 -27.63
N GLN A 900 2.17 -0.16 -28.87
CA GLN A 900 2.82 -1.44 -29.18
C GLN A 900 4.26 -1.45 -28.66
N ALA A 901 5.03 -0.38 -28.90
CA ALA A 901 6.39 -0.21 -28.40
C ALA A 901 6.43 -0.26 -26.86
N PHE A 902 5.54 0.47 -26.18
CA PHE A 902 5.43 0.44 -24.72
C PHE A 902 5.04 -0.94 -24.17
N LYS A 903 4.13 -1.65 -24.83
CA LYS A 903 3.73 -3.02 -24.43
C LYS A 903 4.88 -4.01 -24.62
N ALA A 904 5.65 -3.90 -25.71
CA ALA A 904 6.82 -4.73 -25.95
C ALA A 904 7.91 -4.47 -24.89
N ALA A 905 8.28 -3.20 -24.68
CA ALA A 905 9.24 -2.82 -23.64
C ALA A 905 8.78 -3.23 -22.23
N TRP A 906 7.47 -3.13 -21.93
CA TRP A 906 6.92 -3.58 -20.65
C TRP A 906 7.03 -5.09 -20.46
N ALA A 907 6.72 -5.86 -21.51
CA ALA A 907 6.84 -7.31 -21.47
C ALA A 907 8.29 -7.75 -21.27
N GLU A 908 9.24 -7.11 -21.97
CA GLU A 908 10.67 -7.37 -21.82
C GLU A 908 11.15 -7.04 -20.40
N ALA A 909 10.81 -5.85 -19.88
CA ALA A 909 11.11 -5.46 -18.51
C ALA A 909 10.51 -6.41 -17.46
N ALA A 910 9.36 -7.03 -17.75
CA ALA A 910 8.72 -8.02 -16.88
C ALA A 910 9.39 -9.41 -16.95
N THR A 911 9.97 -9.80 -18.09
CA THR A 911 10.67 -11.08 -18.25
C THR A 911 12.02 -11.16 -17.53
N GLY A 912 12.65 -10.01 -17.25
CA GLY A 912 13.85 -9.90 -16.41
C GLY A 912 13.60 -10.07 -14.91
N VAL A 913 12.35 -10.34 -14.47
CA VAL A 913 11.98 -10.57 -13.07
C VAL A 913 11.95 -12.08 -12.79
N PRO A 914 12.91 -12.67 -12.04
CA PRO A 914 12.86 -14.09 -11.73
C PRO A 914 11.63 -14.40 -10.88
N THR A 915 10.71 -15.20 -11.40
CA THR A 915 9.66 -15.84 -10.60
C THR A 915 10.32 -16.86 -9.66
N GLY A 916 10.35 -16.59 -8.36
CA GLY A 916 10.59 -17.61 -7.34
C GLY A 916 11.97 -17.67 -6.64
N LEU A 917 12.77 -16.59 -6.60
CA LEU A 917 13.89 -16.51 -5.65
C LEU A 917 13.45 -15.83 -4.33
N PRO A 918 14.03 -16.22 -3.17
CA PRO A 918 13.88 -15.44 -1.95
C PRO A 918 14.39 -14.02 -2.23
N LYS A 919 13.59 -13.01 -1.86
CA LYS A 919 14.05 -11.62 -1.87
C LYS A 919 15.40 -11.56 -1.13
N PRO A 920 16.50 -11.15 -1.76
CA PRO A 920 17.79 -11.11 -1.09
C PRO A 920 17.69 -10.17 0.12
N PRO A 921 18.30 -10.52 1.26
CA PRO A 921 18.42 -9.61 2.38
C PRO A 921 19.57 -8.65 2.06
N LEU A 922 19.27 -7.49 1.48
CA LEU A 922 20.09 -6.25 1.34
C LEU A 922 19.46 -5.38 0.22
N PRO A 923 19.55 -4.04 0.26
CA PRO A 923 18.52 -3.13 -0.26
C PRO A 923 18.46 -2.98 -1.79
N TRP A 924 19.25 -3.71 -2.58
CA TRP A 924 19.30 -3.50 -4.04
C TRP A 924 19.36 -4.81 -4.81
N PRO A 925 18.63 -4.93 -5.95
CA PRO A 925 18.91 -5.98 -6.91
C PRO A 925 20.33 -5.77 -7.47
N PRO A 926 21.01 -6.83 -7.93
CA PRO A 926 22.32 -6.69 -8.55
C PRO A 926 22.26 -5.72 -9.75
N ARG A 927 23.29 -4.86 -9.89
CA ARG A 927 23.51 -3.88 -10.99
C ARG A 927 23.11 -4.32 -12.42
N PRO A 928 23.19 -5.59 -12.86
CA PRO A 928 22.71 -6.05 -14.17
C PRO A 928 21.32 -5.51 -14.60
N ARG A 929 20.34 -5.41 -13.70
CA ARG A 929 19.01 -4.89 -14.06
C ARG A 929 19.04 -3.41 -14.44
N LEU A 930 19.89 -2.60 -13.82
CA LEU A 930 19.98 -1.18 -14.14
C LEU A 930 20.50 -0.96 -15.56
N ALA A 931 21.54 -1.69 -15.96
CA ALA A 931 22.07 -1.62 -17.32
C ALA A 931 21.02 -2.05 -18.37
N GLU A 932 20.24 -3.08 -18.07
CA GLU A 932 19.13 -3.53 -18.90
C GLU A 932 18.02 -2.47 -19.01
N MET A 933 17.61 -1.87 -17.89
CA MET A 933 16.60 -0.80 -17.89
C MET A 933 17.09 0.47 -18.58
N SER A 934 18.37 0.85 -18.44
CA SER A 934 18.99 1.95 -19.19
C SER A 934 19.01 1.69 -20.69
N ARG A 935 19.31 0.45 -21.11
CA ARG A 935 19.23 0.05 -22.53
C ARG A 935 17.79 0.16 -23.03
N LEU A 936 16.83 -0.43 -22.31
CA LEU A 936 15.41 -0.38 -22.66
C LEU A 936 14.89 1.05 -22.76
N TRP A 937 15.28 1.93 -21.82
CA TRP A 937 14.95 3.35 -21.90
C TRP A 937 15.54 4.01 -23.15
N SER A 938 16.81 3.72 -23.46
CA SER A 938 17.49 4.28 -24.64
C SER A 938 16.81 3.85 -25.94
N GLU A 939 16.47 2.56 -26.07
CA GLU A 939 15.74 2.03 -27.22
C GLU A 939 14.33 2.63 -27.33
N LEU A 940 13.59 2.64 -26.22
CA LEU A 940 12.21 3.14 -26.20
C LEU A 940 12.12 4.65 -26.46
N SER A 941 13.07 5.44 -25.94
CA SER A 941 13.11 6.89 -26.18
C SER A 941 13.57 7.26 -27.60
N GLN A 942 14.34 6.38 -28.26
CA GLN A 942 14.76 6.55 -29.66
C GLN A 942 13.69 6.12 -30.66
N GLU A 943 12.72 5.29 -30.25
CA GLU A 943 11.68 4.78 -31.12
C GLU A 943 10.84 5.92 -31.74
N PRO A 944 10.78 6.06 -33.08
CA PRO A 944 10.13 7.20 -33.74
C PRO A 944 8.65 7.37 -33.38
N SER A 945 7.96 6.25 -33.14
CA SER A 945 6.56 6.27 -32.69
C SER A 945 6.39 6.80 -31.26
N VAL A 946 7.43 6.70 -30.42
CA VAL A 946 7.42 7.14 -29.02
C VAL A 946 7.91 8.57 -28.84
N GLN A 947 8.76 9.09 -29.73
CA GLN A 947 9.27 10.47 -29.66
C GLN A 947 8.17 11.55 -29.62
N GLN A 948 6.97 11.25 -30.11
CA GLN A 948 5.80 12.15 -30.05
C GLN A 948 5.22 12.29 -28.63
N LEU A 949 5.57 11.37 -27.73
CA LEU A 949 5.17 11.33 -26.32
C LEU A 949 6.26 11.89 -25.40
N ALA A 950 7.42 12.27 -25.96
CA ALA A 950 8.52 12.83 -25.21
C ALA A 950 8.20 14.27 -24.80
N VAL A 951 8.21 14.52 -23.49
CA VAL A 951 8.02 15.85 -22.89
C VAL A 951 9.17 16.20 -21.96
N GLU A 952 9.46 17.48 -21.88
CA GLU A 952 10.35 18.05 -20.87
C GLU A 952 9.56 18.80 -19.79
N PRO A 953 10.13 18.93 -18.57
CA PRO A 953 9.54 19.77 -17.52
C PRO A 953 9.27 21.18 -18.03
N VAL A 954 8.15 21.76 -17.56
CA VAL A 954 7.75 23.13 -17.92
C VAL A 954 8.83 24.16 -17.58
N TYR A 955 8.94 25.17 -18.44
CA TYR A 955 9.88 26.28 -18.31
C TYR A 955 9.19 27.60 -18.67
N TYR A 956 9.84 28.71 -18.36
CA TYR A 956 9.25 30.03 -18.53
C TYR A 956 8.82 30.30 -19.98
N GLN A 957 7.61 30.86 -20.14
CA GLN A 957 6.95 31.15 -21.42
C GLN A 957 6.65 29.95 -22.32
N ALA A 958 6.95 28.71 -21.92
CA ALA A 958 6.62 27.56 -22.73
C ALA A 958 5.10 27.40 -22.86
N CYS A 959 4.39 27.53 -21.74
CA CYS A 959 2.96 27.26 -21.62
C CYS A 959 2.17 28.47 -21.13
N ALA A 960 0.99 28.69 -21.72
CA ALA A 960 0.05 29.72 -21.26
C ALA A 960 -0.69 29.32 -19.97
N SER A 961 -0.86 28.02 -19.73
CA SER A 961 -1.41 27.47 -18.49
C SER A 961 -0.28 27.06 -17.54
N ALA A 962 -0.50 27.25 -16.24
CA ALA A 962 0.43 26.82 -15.19
C ALA A 962 0.33 25.31 -14.86
N ASP A 963 -0.72 24.63 -15.34
CA ASP A 963 -1.02 23.23 -15.02
C ASP A 963 -0.83 22.35 -16.27
N CYS A 964 0.43 22.15 -16.65
CA CYS A 964 0.81 21.32 -17.78
C CYS A 964 1.70 20.15 -17.36
N ALA A 965 1.47 18.98 -17.95
CA ALA A 965 2.26 17.78 -17.77
C ALA A 965 3.68 17.92 -18.36
N GLY A 966 3.89 18.89 -19.25
CA GLY A 966 5.20 19.20 -19.80
C GLY A 966 5.10 19.92 -21.14
N VAL A 967 6.27 20.16 -21.72
CA VAL A 967 6.44 20.74 -23.06
C VAL A 967 6.90 19.62 -23.98
N ARG A 968 6.16 19.35 -25.05
CA ARG A 968 6.53 18.32 -26.00
C ARG A 968 7.81 18.71 -26.70
N ILE A 969 8.78 17.81 -26.71
CA ILE A 969 10.11 18.15 -27.15
C ILE A 969 10.19 18.26 -28.68
N LEU A 970 9.36 17.51 -29.40
CA LEU A 970 9.32 17.49 -30.86
C LEU A 970 9.00 18.86 -31.48
N ASP A 971 8.03 19.59 -30.93
CA ASP A 971 7.50 20.82 -31.53
C ASP A 971 7.27 21.97 -30.53
N GLY A 972 7.70 21.81 -29.28
CA GLY A 972 7.57 22.83 -28.23
C GLY A 972 6.14 23.07 -27.75
N LYS A 973 5.15 22.25 -28.16
CA LYS A 973 3.77 22.43 -27.73
C LYS A 973 3.54 21.94 -26.31
N CYS A 974 2.77 22.68 -25.55
CA CYS A 974 2.44 22.27 -24.18
C CYS A 974 1.35 21.21 -24.10
N VAL A 975 1.58 20.24 -23.23
CA VAL A 975 0.62 19.20 -22.86
C VAL A 975 -0.05 19.63 -21.56
N CYS A 976 -1.19 20.30 -21.66
CA CYS A 976 -1.90 20.85 -20.50
C CYS A 976 -3.22 20.13 -20.23
N ARG A 977 -3.65 20.18 -18.97
CA ARG A 977 -5.00 19.74 -18.60
C ARG A 977 -6.03 20.73 -19.18
N PRO A 978 -7.19 20.26 -19.68
CA PRO A 978 -8.27 21.16 -20.09
C PRO A 978 -8.75 21.97 -18.88
N LEU A 979 -9.03 23.26 -19.12
CA LEU A 979 -9.48 24.22 -18.11
C LEU A 979 -10.84 23.88 -17.49
#